data_AF-A0AB73I2W9-F1
#
_entry.id   AF-A0AB73I2W9-F1
#
_cell.length_a   1.000
_cell.length_b   1.000
_cell.length_c   1.000
_cell.angle_alpha   90.00
_cell.angle_beta   90.00
_cell.angle_gamma   90.00
#
_symmetry.space_group_name_H-M   'P 1'
#
loop_
_entity.id
_entity.type
_entity.pdbx_description
1 polymer ?
#
loop_
_entity_poly.entity_id
_entity_poly.type
_entity_poly.pdbx_seq_one_letter_code
_entity_poly.pdbx_strand_id
1 'polypeptide(L)'
;MSVWVTWPSLVKFGTLGIYAGLITLALERDVLFKENLFDVDNLPAANATITCDARSQVARTEDGTCNILSNPAEGSVYRRFGRNVNPAVTHGETEADTLLSPNPREVSNVLMARGEFKPAPSLNFIAASWIQFMVHDWVEHGPNAEANPIQVPLPAGDVLGSGNLSVRRTQADPTRTAAEAGKPATYRNHNTHWWDGSQLYGSNKATNDKVRAFVDGKLKINPDGTLPTDFISGKPITGFNENWWVGLSMLHQLFTKEHNAIAAMLKQKYPDKDDQWLYDHARLVNAALMAKIHTVEWTPAVIANPVTERAMYANWWGLLGSGPNRDKYQEEARMLQEDLASSNSFVLRILGIDGSQAGSSAIDHALAGIVGSTNPNNYGVPYTLTEEFVAVYRMHPLMRDKVDVYDIGSNIISRSVPLQNTRDRDAESLLNGEHPERLWYSFGITNPGSLTLNNYPNFLRNLSIPLVGNIDLATIDVLRDRERGVPRYNEFRREIGLNPITKFEDLTTDPATLANLKRIYGNDIEKIDTLVGMLAETVRPDGFAFGETAFQIFIMNASRRLMTDRFYTKDYRPEIYTAEGLAWVENTTMVDVLKRHNPDLVDSLVGVENAFKPWGLNIPADYQTWPAKAKQDNLWVNGALRSQYADGQLPQLADTDTSALLANTLWKKVREDVDVVPADYTKGMHQHGVMAKVKFKPVAGNPYTGLFQGADHGLLRLSLAAEPGKNGFQPGLSWKAFVDGKPSRNVAALQSWTGQGQNYNFFANELSQIVDAGLVDSLQVLFAAVSLKPTQLRVDHLAKIKQDGQSVSSVKAPTQVYFVPRAEVRSLFSTAAHDFRNDLVTLNAGTTLYDVYATSMEVKTSIIPSTNRSYAQQRRSSAVKVGELELTSPFIASSFGDNGVFFKHQRSEDK
;
A
#
# COMPACT_ATOMS: atom_id res chain seq x y z
N MET A 1 -31.63 -11.66 -5.51
CA MET A 1 -30.54 -11.00 -6.28
C MET A 1 -30.32 -9.65 -5.63
N SER A 2 -29.07 -9.31 -5.32
CA SER A 2 -28.71 -8.00 -4.75
C SER A 2 -29.02 -6.90 -5.78
N VAL A 3 -29.55 -5.76 -5.34
CA VAL A 3 -29.72 -4.58 -6.22
C VAL A 3 -28.36 -3.91 -6.57
N TRP A 4 -27.27 -4.38 -5.96
CA TRP A 4 -25.93 -3.77 -5.97
C TRP A 4 -24.91 -4.43 -6.87
N VAL A 5 -25.32 -5.48 -7.58
CA VAL A 5 -24.38 -6.34 -8.29
C VAL A 5 -24.92 -6.59 -9.69
N THR A 6 -24.64 -5.65 -10.60
CA THR A 6 -24.73 -5.88 -12.05
C THR A 6 -23.59 -6.78 -12.54
N TRP A 7 -22.47 -6.82 -11.79
CA TRP A 7 -21.29 -7.65 -12.03
C TRP A 7 -21.54 -9.10 -11.67
N PRO A 8 -21.54 -10.06 -12.60
CA PRO A 8 -21.79 -11.42 -12.19
C PRO A 8 -20.54 -11.92 -11.45
N SER A 9 -20.78 -12.85 -10.53
CA SER A 9 -19.76 -13.58 -9.75
C SER A 9 -18.89 -14.50 -10.64
N LEU A 10 -18.67 -14.10 -11.90
CA LEU A 10 -18.06 -14.87 -12.96
C LEU A 10 -16.59 -15.11 -12.71
N VAL A 11 -15.90 -14.32 -11.89
CA VAL A 11 -14.50 -14.58 -11.50
C VAL A 11 -14.32 -16.00 -10.96
N LYS A 12 -15.38 -16.62 -10.41
CA LYS A 12 -15.41 -18.04 -9.99
C LYS A 12 -15.22 -19.03 -11.14
N PHE A 13 -15.38 -18.60 -12.39
CA PHE A 13 -15.12 -19.36 -13.62
C PHE A 13 -13.70 -19.13 -14.18
N GLY A 14 -12.78 -18.56 -13.38
CA GLY A 14 -11.40 -18.33 -13.78
C GLY A 14 -11.27 -17.30 -14.90
N THR A 15 -10.33 -17.52 -15.82
CA THR A 15 -9.99 -16.60 -16.92
C THR A 15 -11.19 -16.21 -17.80
N LEU A 16 -12.09 -17.16 -18.13
CA LEU A 16 -13.29 -16.88 -18.92
C LEU A 16 -14.22 -15.87 -18.22
N GLY A 17 -14.31 -15.95 -16.90
CA GLY A 17 -15.09 -15.03 -16.10
C GLY A 17 -14.53 -13.62 -16.04
N ILE A 18 -13.20 -13.49 -16.07
CA ILE A 18 -12.53 -12.20 -16.14
C ILE A 18 -12.88 -11.51 -17.46
N TYR A 19 -12.78 -12.21 -18.59
CA TYR A 19 -13.10 -11.62 -19.90
C TYR A 19 -14.56 -11.22 -20.05
N ALA A 20 -15.48 -12.06 -19.56
CA ALA A 20 -16.88 -11.70 -19.54
C ALA A 20 -17.12 -10.40 -18.74
N GLY A 21 -16.48 -10.25 -17.58
CA GLY A 21 -16.51 -9.01 -16.80
C GLY A 21 -15.92 -7.80 -17.54
N LEU A 22 -14.82 -7.97 -18.28
CA LEU A 22 -14.23 -6.90 -19.08
C LEU A 22 -15.15 -6.43 -20.21
N ILE A 23 -15.83 -7.35 -20.89
CA ILE A 23 -16.78 -7.01 -21.96
C ILE A 23 -17.98 -6.26 -21.36
N THR A 24 -18.50 -6.71 -20.21
CA THR A 24 -19.55 -5.99 -19.49
C THR A 24 -19.11 -4.56 -19.15
N LEU A 25 -17.90 -4.36 -18.59
CA LEU A 25 -17.33 -3.02 -18.34
C LEU A 25 -17.26 -2.17 -19.60
N ALA A 26 -16.82 -2.74 -20.72
CA ALA A 26 -16.69 -2.03 -21.97
C ALA A 26 -18.05 -1.56 -22.50
N LEU A 27 -19.08 -2.42 -22.43
CA LEU A 27 -20.44 -2.10 -22.87
C LEU A 27 -21.12 -1.07 -21.97
N GLU A 28 -21.04 -1.23 -20.65
CA GLU A 28 -21.58 -0.25 -19.70
C GLU A 28 -20.93 1.13 -19.90
N ARG A 29 -19.62 1.17 -20.08
CA ARG A 29 -18.90 2.40 -20.39
C ARG A 29 -19.37 3.06 -21.68
N ASP A 30 -19.63 2.28 -22.72
CA ASP A 30 -20.12 2.79 -24.02
C ASP A 30 -21.52 3.41 -23.89
N VAL A 31 -22.41 2.77 -23.11
CA VAL A 31 -23.73 3.32 -22.78
C VAL A 31 -23.58 4.64 -22.03
N LEU A 32 -22.75 4.68 -20.97
CA LEU A 32 -22.50 5.90 -20.22
C LEU A 32 -21.93 7.03 -21.09
N PHE A 33 -21.01 6.74 -22.02
CA PHE A 33 -20.50 7.78 -22.92
C PHE A 33 -21.56 8.36 -23.85
N LYS A 34 -22.55 7.57 -24.25
CA LYS A 34 -23.63 8.03 -25.14
C LYS A 34 -24.69 8.83 -24.39
N GLU A 35 -25.03 8.40 -23.18
CA GLU A 35 -26.20 8.90 -22.46
C GLU A 35 -25.86 9.85 -21.31
N ASN A 36 -24.61 9.89 -20.83
CA ASN A 36 -24.21 10.54 -19.57
C ASN A 36 -23.08 11.58 -19.73
N LEU A 37 -23.01 12.25 -20.89
CA LEU A 37 -22.09 13.36 -21.11
C LEU A 37 -22.86 14.60 -21.55
N PHE A 38 -22.90 15.63 -20.71
CA PHE A 38 -23.61 16.87 -21.01
C PHE A 38 -22.70 18.09 -20.86
N ASP A 39 -22.53 18.82 -21.97
CA ASP A 39 -21.86 20.12 -21.98
C ASP A 39 -22.83 21.21 -21.51
N VAL A 40 -22.32 22.09 -20.65
CA VAL A 40 -23.05 23.24 -20.13
C VAL A 40 -22.27 24.54 -20.32
N ASP A 41 -21.16 24.53 -21.08
CA ASP A 41 -20.29 25.68 -21.32
C ASP A 41 -20.58 26.41 -22.64
N ASN A 42 -20.02 27.61 -22.77
CA ASN A 42 -20.03 28.42 -24.00
C ASN A 42 -18.61 28.53 -24.56
N LEU A 43 -18.10 27.40 -25.04
CA LEU A 43 -16.74 27.32 -25.59
C LEU A 43 -16.50 28.21 -26.82
N PRO A 44 -17.45 28.43 -27.75
CA PRO A 44 -17.23 29.37 -28.85
C PRO A 44 -16.86 30.78 -28.37
N ALA A 45 -17.50 31.28 -27.32
CA ALA A 45 -17.18 32.57 -26.72
C ALA A 45 -15.79 32.56 -26.06
N ALA A 46 -15.44 31.48 -25.36
CA ALA A 46 -14.12 31.34 -24.73
C ALA A 46 -12.98 31.26 -25.77
N ASN A 47 -13.17 30.48 -26.83
CA ASN A 47 -12.20 30.27 -27.91
C ASN A 47 -11.84 31.56 -28.65
N ALA A 48 -12.76 32.53 -28.73
CA ALA A 48 -12.57 33.78 -29.48
C ALA A 48 -11.37 34.62 -29.00
N THR A 49 -10.85 34.36 -27.80
CA THR A 49 -9.73 35.12 -27.21
C THR A 49 -8.43 34.31 -27.11
N ILE A 50 -8.42 33.06 -27.54
CA ILE A 50 -7.28 32.14 -27.34
C ILE A 50 -6.56 31.92 -28.67
N THR A 51 -5.24 32.08 -28.66
CA THR A 51 -4.37 31.80 -29.81
C THR A 51 -3.36 30.74 -29.43
N CYS A 52 -3.29 29.65 -30.20
CA CYS A 52 -2.30 28.61 -29.99
C CYS A 52 -0.99 28.93 -30.73
N ASP A 53 0.09 29.02 -29.98
CA ASP A 53 1.43 29.31 -30.50
C ASP A 53 2.20 28.02 -30.85
N ALA A 54 3.48 28.16 -31.23
CA ALA A 54 4.32 27.01 -31.56
C ALA A 54 4.64 26.13 -30.34
N ARG A 55 4.77 26.71 -29.14
CA ARG A 55 5.05 25.96 -27.90
C ARG A 55 3.85 25.11 -27.52
N SER A 56 2.65 25.66 -27.61
CA SER A 56 1.42 24.94 -27.31
C SER A 56 1.11 23.82 -28.30
N GLN A 57 1.90 23.59 -29.35
CA GLN A 57 1.78 22.39 -30.18
C GLN A 57 2.47 21.16 -29.56
N VAL A 58 3.48 21.38 -28.70
CA VAL A 58 4.35 20.31 -28.18
C VAL A 58 4.43 20.29 -26.64
N ALA A 59 3.82 21.25 -25.96
CA ALA A 59 3.87 21.37 -24.50
C ALA A 59 2.49 21.63 -23.89
N ARG A 60 2.32 21.20 -22.63
CA ARG A 60 1.16 21.58 -21.81
C ARG A 60 1.31 23.04 -21.37
N THR A 61 0.33 23.88 -21.74
CA THR A 61 0.23 25.26 -21.28
C THR A 61 -0.07 25.33 -19.78
N GLU A 62 0.24 26.44 -19.14
CA GLU A 62 0.05 26.62 -17.69
C GLU A 62 -1.43 26.67 -17.30
N ASP A 63 -2.31 27.12 -18.18
CA ASP A 63 -3.74 27.28 -17.94
C ASP A 63 -4.62 26.21 -18.62
N GLY A 64 -3.99 25.21 -19.24
CA GLY A 64 -4.64 24.09 -19.90
C GLY A 64 -5.25 24.41 -21.27
N THR A 65 -5.03 25.63 -21.80
CA THR A 65 -5.47 25.99 -23.15
C THR A 65 -4.69 25.25 -24.24
N CYS A 66 -5.24 25.18 -25.44
CA CYS A 66 -4.59 24.60 -26.62
C CYS A 66 -4.20 23.13 -26.46
N ASN A 67 -4.85 22.37 -25.57
CA ASN A 67 -4.79 20.91 -25.64
C ASN A 67 -5.50 20.45 -26.92
N ILE A 68 -6.79 20.75 -27.08
CA ILE A 68 -7.49 20.53 -28.35
C ILE A 68 -7.32 21.76 -29.24
N LEU A 69 -6.46 21.68 -30.26
CA LEU A 69 -6.11 22.84 -31.10
C LEU A 69 -7.31 23.47 -31.83
N SER A 70 -8.32 22.68 -32.19
CA SER A 70 -9.56 23.17 -32.82
C SER A 70 -10.57 23.73 -31.81
N ASN A 71 -10.39 23.48 -30.52
CA ASN A 71 -11.25 23.93 -29.43
C ASN A 71 -10.38 24.38 -28.25
N PRO A 72 -9.61 25.47 -28.41
CA PRO A 72 -8.46 25.77 -27.55
C PRO A 72 -8.80 26.11 -26.09
N ALA A 73 -10.07 26.37 -25.76
CA ALA A 73 -10.52 26.53 -24.38
C ALA A 73 -10.93 25.22 -23.69
N GLU A 74 -11.04 24.11 -24.41
CA GLU A 74 -11.48 22.82 -23.86
C GLU A 74 -10.57 22.37 -22.70
N GLY A 75 -11.19 21.99 -21.58
CA GLY A 75 -10.51 21.56 -20.36
C GLY A 75 -9.63 22.62 -19.66
N SER A 76 -9.55 23.85 -20.15
CA SER A 76 -8.75 24.91 -19.53
C SER A 76 -9.33 25.37 -18.19
N VAL A 77 -8.55 26.15 -17.44
CA VAL A 77 -9.04 26.85 -16.25
C VAL A 77 -10.24 27.75 -16.58
N TYR A 78 -11.12 27.95 -15.62
CA TYR A 78 -12.37 28.71 -15.69
C TYR A 78 -13.41 28.21 -16.69
N ARG A 79 -13.26 26.97 -17.17
CA ARG A 79 -14.35 26.24 -17.83
C ARG A 79 -15.33 25.68 -16.82
N ARG A 80 -16.59 25.58 -17.21
CA ARG A 80 -17.65 25.07 -16.35
C ARG A 80 -17.42 23.59 -16.03
N PHE A 81 -17.89 23.16 -14.87
CA PHE A 81 -18.07 21.72 -14.64
C PHE A 81 -19.18 21.21 -15.55
N GLY A 82 -18.91 20.12 -16.28
CA GLY A 82 -19.93 19.41 -17.05
C GLY A 82 -20.90 18.65 -16.15
N ARG A 83 -21.81 17.88 -16.76
CA ARG A 83 -22.70 16.96 -16.04
C ARG A 83 -22.63 15.54 -16.57
N ASN A 84 -22.80 14.58 -15.66
CA ASN A 84 -23.00 13.16 -15.99
C ASN A 84 -24.44 12.68 -15.86
N VAL A 85 -25.34 13.55 -15.43
CA VAL A 85 -26.78 13.28 -15.31
C VAL A 85 -27.52 14.34 -16.10
N ASN A 86 -28.77 14.06 -16.48
CA ASN A 86 -29.56 14.94 -17.32
C ASN A 86 -29.68 16.32 -16.66
N PRO A 87 -29.29 17.42 -17.34
CA PRO A 87 -29.40 18.76 -16.78
C PRO A 87 -30.81 19.11 -16.28
N ALA A 88 -31.87 18.51 -16.82
CA ALA A 88 -33.25 18.71 -16.37
C ALA A 88 -33.50 18.35 -14.90
N VAL A 89 -32.67 17.49 -14.29
CA VAL A 89 -32.76 17.11 -12.87
C VAL A 89 -31.66 17.73 -11.99
N THR A 90 -30.87 18.66 -12.55
CA THR A 90 -29.71 19.27 -11.85
C THR A 90 -29.99 20.64 -11.25
N HIS A 91 -31.25 20.92 -10.92
CA HIS A 91 -31.62 22.18 -10.27
C HIS A 91 -31.12 22.17 -8.82
N GLY A 92 -30.24 23.10 -8.48
CA GLY A 92 -29.73 23.27 -7.13
C GLY A 92 -30.84 23.62 -6.13
N GLU A 93 -30.78 23.00 -4.96
CA GLU A 93 -31.72 23.23 -3.87
C GLU A 93 -31.46 24.57 -3.16
N THR A 94 -32.52 25.19 -2.64
CA THR A 94 -32.54 26.46 -1.93
C THR A 94 -33.16 26.33 -0.53
N GLU A 95 -32.94 27.30 0.36
CA GLU A 95 -33.60 27.30 1.68
C GLU A 95 -35.13 27.39 1.61
N ALA A 96 -35.69 27.81 0.46
CA ALA A 96 -37.12 27.83 0.24
C ALA A 96 -37.71 26.45 -0.12
N ASP A 97 -36.86 25.46 -0.43
CA ASP A 97 -37.25 24.10 -0.82
C ASP A 97 -36.76 23.02 0.18
N THR A 98 -35.79 22.20 -0.22
CA THR A 98 -35.27 21.01 0.47
C THR A 98 -33.80 21.13 0.87
N LEU A 99 -33.10 22.25 0.59
CA LEU A 99 -31.66 22.40 0.89
C LEU A 99 -31.28 22.03 2.33
N LEU A 100 -32.13 22.40 3.29
CA LEU A 100 -31.95 22.13 4.73
C LEU A 100 -32.74 20.92 5.23
N SER A 101 -33.33 20.11 4.34
CA SER A 101 -34.21 18.99 4.66
C SER A 101 -33.72 17.66 4.05
N PRO A 102 -33.44 16.63 4.89
CA PRO A 102 -33.27 16.72 6.35
C PRO A 102 -32.08 17.61 6.72
N ASN A 103 -32.01 18.02 7.99
CA ASN A 103 -30.98 18.93 8.47
C ASN A 103 -29.56 18.34 8.22
N PRO A 104 -28.70 19.01 7.41
CA PRO A 104 -27.36 18.52 7.08
C PRO A 104 -26.45 18.27 8.31
N ARG A 105 -26.58 19.09 9.35
CA ARG A 105 -25.84 18.91 10.61
C ARG A 105 -26.33 17.70 11.37
N GLU A 106 -27.63 17.41 11.34
CA GLU A 106 -28.16 16.18 11.92
C GLU A 106 -27.67 14.94 11.16
N VAL A 107 -27.62 14.99 9.82
CA VAL A 107 -27.00 13.94 8.98
C VAL A 107 -25.54 13.71 9.40
N SER A 108 -24.75 14.79 9.54
CA SER A 108 -23.35 14.72 10.01
C SER A 108 -23.24 14.06 11.39
N ASN A 109 -24.08 14.46 12.34
CA ASN A 109 -24.06 13.96 13.72
C ASN A 109 -24.46 12.49 13.85
N VAL A 110 -25.44 12.04 13.07
CA VAL A 110 -26.11 10.75 13.29
C VAL A 110 -25.59 9.67 12.36
N LEU A 111 -25.27 10.01 11.10
CA LEU A 111 -24.93 9.03 10.06
C LEU A 111 -23.46 9.06 9.66
N MET A 112 -22.78 10.21 9.80
CA MET A 112 -21.40 10.37 9.33
C MET A 112 -20.36 10.17 10.45
N ALA A 113 -20.64 10.71 11.63
CA ALA A 113 -19.75 10.73 12.79
C ALA A 113 -18.99 9.41 13.03
N ARG A 114 -17.66 9.46 13.04
CA ARG A 114 -16.84 8.31 13.43
C ARG A 114 -17.04 7.98 14.90
N GLY A 115 -17.50 6.76 15.17
CA GLY A 115 -17.43 6.12 16.49
C GLY A 115 -16.10 5.40 16.63
N GLU A 116 -16.12 4.08 16.50
CA GLU A 116 -14.89 3.29 16.33
C GLU A 116 -14.31 3.49 14.92
N PHE A 117 -12.99 3.61 14.83
CA PHE A 117 -12.29 3.70 13.53
C PHE A 117 -12.44 2.40 12.75
N LYS A 118 -13.03 2.47 11.56
CA LYS A 118 -13.16 1.32 10.66
C LYS A 118 -12.07 1.41 9.60
N PRO A 119 -11.04 0.53 9.59
CA PRO A 119 -9.98 0.59 8.60
C PRO A 119 -10.42 0.06 7.22
N ALA A 120 -9.77 0.52 6.16
CA ALA A 120 -9.82 -0.10 4.83
C ALA A 120 -8.62 -1.05 4.65
N PRO A 121 -8.75 -2.36 4.90
CA PRO A 121 -7.60 -3.27 5.02
C PRO A 121 -6.89 -3.59 3.69
N SER A 122 -7.50 -3.28 2.55
CA SER A 122 -6.88 -3.48 1.24
C SER A 122 -5.93 -2.33 0.85
N LEU A 123 -5.93 -1.23 1.61
CA LEU A 123 -5.21 0.00 1.30
C LEU A 123 -4.30 0.40 2.45
N ASN A 124 -3.19 1.03 2.13
CA ASN A 124 -2.41 1.77 3.11
C ASN A 124 -2.75 3.27 3.10
N PHE A 125 -2.21 4.02 4.06
CA PHE A 125 -2.56 5.42 4.27
C PHE A 125 -1.97 6.34 3.20
N ILE A 126 -0.96 5.89 2.44
CA ILE A 126 -0.46 6.59 1.25
C ILE A 126 -1.59 6.76 0.23
N ALA A 127 -2.48 5.78 0.08
CA ALA A 127 -3.60 5.85 -0.86
C ALA A 127 -4.55 7.03 -0.57
N ALA A 128 -4.72 7.40 0.70
CA ALA A 128 -5.54 8.55 1.10
C ALA A 128 -4.87 9.89 0.76
N SER A 129 -3.56 9.99 0.99
CA SER A 129 -2.78 11.17 0.58
C SER A 129 -2.76 11.32 -0.94
N TRP A 130 -2.57 10.22 -1.66
CA TRP A 130 -2.54 10.19 -3.12
C TRP A 130 -3.81 10.75 -3.71
N ILE A 131 -4.98 10.33 -3.20
CA ILE A 131 -6.21 10.75 -3.83
C ILE A 131 -6.52 12.23 -3.62
N GLN A 132 -6.18 12.80 -2.45
CA GLN A 132 -6.27 14.25 -2.28
C GLN A 132 -5.27 14.99 -3.18
N PHE A 133 -4.04 14.46 -3.32
CA PHE A 133 -3.03 15.01 -4.22
C PHE A 133 -3.49 15.04 -5.68
N MET A 134 -4.26 14.04 -6.12
CA MET A 134 -4.89 14.02 -7.46
C MET A 134 -6.08 14.98 -7.56
N VAL A 135 -6.90 15.11 -6.51
CA VAL A 135 -8.00 16.09 -6.48
C VAL A 135 -7.46 17.52 -6.63
N HIS A 136 -6.30 17.83 -6.06
CA HIS A 136 -5.59 19.10 -6.24
C HIS A 136 -5.08 19.34 -7.68
N ASP A 137 -5.04 18.30 -8.53
CA ASP A 137 -4.76 18.42 -9.97
C ASP A 137 -6.03 18.70 -10.78
N TRP A 138 -7.18 18.26 -10.27
CA TRP A 138 -8.37 18.10 -11.08
C TRP A 138 -9.41 19.18 -10.86
N VAL A 139 -9.73 19.50 -9.61
CA VAL A 139 -10.96 20.26 -9.30
C VAL A 139 -10.75 21.29 -8.20
N GLU A 140 -11.24 22.50 -8.46
CA GLU A 140 -11.37 23.56 -7.48
C GLU A 140 -12.57 24.44 -7.83
N HIS A 141 -13.57 24.58 -6.95
CA HIS A 141 -14.69 25.51 -7.17
C HIS A 141 -14.33 26.98 -6.88
N GLY A 142 -13.08 27.25 -6.49
CA GLY A 142 -12.58 28.56 -6.11
C GLY A 142 -13.11 29.08 -4.77
N PRO A 143 -12.88 30.38 -4.46
CA PRO A 143 -13.37 31.00 -3.26
C PRO A 143 -14.90 30.99 -3.16
N ASN A 144 -15.42 30.68 -1.97
CA ASN A 144 -16.86 30.73 -1.69
C ASN A 144 -17.35 32.18 -1.55
N ALA A 145 -18.60 32.44 -1.93
CA ALA A 145 -19.23 33.76 -1.80
C ALA A 145 -19.40 34.15 -0.32
N GLU A 146 -18.94 35.35 0.04
CA GLU A 146 -18.99 35.85 1.43
C GLU A 146 -20.38 36.37 1.83
N ALA A 147 -21.08 36.99 0.88
CA ALA A 147 -22.41 37.53 1.09
C ALA A 147 -23.45 36.41 1.16
N ASN A 148 -24.46 36.60 2.01
CA ASN A 148 -25.59 35.66 2.18
C ASN A 148 -25.12 34.20 2.41
N PRO A 149 -24.49 33.87 3.56
CA PRO A 149 -24.13 32.49 3.88
C PRO A 149 -25.36 31.65 4.28
N ILE A 150 -25.32 30.35 3.98
CA ILE A 150 -26.36 29.38 4.34
C ILE A 150 -26.36 29.22 5.85
N GLN A 151 -27.51 29.41 6.48
CA GLN A 151 -27.67 29.24 7.93
C GLN A 151 -28.25 27.87 8.23
N VAL A 152 -27.43 26.95 8.72
CA VAL A 152 -27.83 25.59 9.07
C VAL A 152 -28.20 25.54 10.55
N PRO A 153 -29.46 25.28 10.93
CA PRO A 153 -29.85 25.19 12.33
C PRO A 153 -29.07 24.09 13.06
N LEU A 154 -28.50 24.43 14.23
CA LEU A 154 -27.86 23.43 15.09
C LEU A 154 -28.94 22.61 15.82
N PRO A 155 -28.87 21.27 15.81
CA PRO A 155 -29.75 20.43 16.59
C PRO A 155 -29.68 20.73 18.10
N ALA A 156 -30.74 20.39 18.84
CA ALA A 156 -30.76 20.56 20.29
C ALA A 156 -29.63 19.74 20.95
N GLY A 157 -28.79 20.40 21.76
CA GLY A 157 -27.66 19.76 22.44
C GLY A 157 -26.43 19.52 21.54
N ASP A 158 -26.33 20.17 20.38
CA ASP A 158 -25.16 20.04 19.50
C ASP A 158 -23.87 20.49 20.22
N VAL A 159 -22.76 19.81 19.90
CA VAL A 159 -21.43 20.10 20.46
C VAL A 159 -20.92 21.51 20.11
N LEU A 160 -21.45 22.13 19.06
CA LEU A 160 -21.16 23.51 18.68
C LEU A 160 -22.03 24.55 19.40
N GLY A 161 -22.95 24.11 20.28
CA GLY A 161 -23.86 24.97 21.03
C GLY A 161 -25.23 25.14 20.38
N SER A 162 -25.84 26.31 20.58
CA SER A 162 -27.15 26.66 20.02
C SER A 162 -27.03 27.71 18.91
N GLY A 163 -28.04 27.83 18.04
CA GLY A 163 -28.06 28.79 16.94
C GLY A 163 -27.89 28.11 15.57
N ASN A 164 -27.08 28.71 14.70
CA ASN A 164 -26.84 28.22 13.34
C ASN A 164 -25.34 28.05 13.06
N LEU A 165 -25.00 27.02 12.28
CA LEU A 165 -23.73 26.91 11.59
C LEU A 165 -23.81 27.70 10.27
N SER A 166 -22.91 28.66 10.08
CA SER A 166 -22.86 29.51 8.89
C SER A 166 -21.93 28.92 7.83
N VAL A 167 -22.48 28.61 6.65
CA VAL A 167 -21.74 28.01 5.52
C VAL A 167 -21.77 28.95 4.33
N ARG A 168 -20.61 29.48 3.90
CA ARG A 168 -20.51 30.32 2.69
C ARG A 168 -20.97 29.57 1.45
N ARG A 169 -21.53 30.25 0.45
CA ARG A 169 -22.06 29.61 -0.78
C ARG A 169 -20.98 29.31 -1.80
N THR A 170 -21.19 28.31 -2.65
CA THR A 170 -20.36 28.15 -3.85
C THR A 170 -20.55 29.40 -4.73
N GLN A 171 -19.46 29.97 -5.25
CA GLN A 171 -19.54 31.16 -6.09
C GLN A 171 -20.27 30.82 -7.40
N ALA A 172 -21.41 31.48 -7.63
CA ALA A 172 -22.16 31.34 -8.88
C ALA A 172 -21.29 31.79 -10.06
N ASP A 173 -21.42 31.10 -11.20
CA ASP A 173 -20.69 31.41 -12.42
C ASP A 173 -21.00 32.83 -12.94
N PRO A 174 -20.01 33.75 -12.91
CA PRO A 174 -20.21 35.15 -13.31
C PRO A 174 -20.32 35.32 -14.83
N THR A 175 -20.08 34.28 -15.62
CA THR A 175 -20.13 34.33 -17.09
C THR A 175 -21.52 34.02 -17.65
N ARG A 176 -22.47 33.62 -16.80
CA ARG A 176 -23.84 33.32 -17.22
C ARG A 176 -24.52 34.53 -17.82
N THR A 177 -25.29 34.30 -18.88
CA THR A 177 -26.03 35.34 -19.60
C THR A 177 -27.54 35.23 -19.35
N ALA A 178 -28.29 36.29 -19.69
CA ALA A 178 -29.75 36.27 -19.61
C ALA A 178 -30.40 35.17 -20.49
N ALA A 179 -29.71 34.71 -21.54
CA ALA A 179 -30.17 33.60 -22.38
C ALA A 179 -30.17 32.24 -21.66
N GLU A 180 -29.54 32.17 -20.48
CA GLU A 180 -29.46 30.97 -19.64
C GLU A 180 -30.39 31.08 -18.43
N ALA A 181 -31.31 32.05 -18.43
CA ALA A 181 -32.37 32.15 -17.44
C ALA A 181 -33.23 30.87 -17.46
N GLY A 182 -33.52 30.31 -16.28
CA GLY A 182 -34.29 29.07 -16.13
C GLY A 182 -33.49 27.77 -16.33
N LYS A 183 -32.24 27.83 -16.81
CA LYS A 183 -31.34 26.67 -16.83
C LYS A 183 -30.72 26.43 -15.45
N PRO A 184 -30.32 25.19 -15.11
CA PRO A 184 -29.56 24.88 -13.90
C PRO A 184 -28.38 25.82 -13.68
N ALA A 185 -28.04 26.07 -12.42
CA ALA A 185 -26.87 26.85 -12.05
C ALA A 185 -25.58 26.15 -12.52
N THR A 186 -24.60 26.95 -12.92
CA THR A 186 -23.28 26.48 -13.35
C THR A 186 -22.21 27.02 -12.43
N TYR A 187 -21.11 26.28 -12.33
CA TYR A 187 -19.94 26.63 -11.54
C TYR A 187 -18.69 26.37 -12.39
N ARG A 188 -17.63 27.13 -12.13
CA ARG A 188 -16.38 27.05 -12.91
C ARG A 188 -15.31 26.31 -12.12
N ASN A 189 -14.50 25.55 -12.82
CA ASN A 189 -13.29 24.98 -12.27
C ASN A 189 -12.19 26.06 -12.27
N HIS A 190 -11.64 26.35 -11.10
CA HIS A 190 -10.49 27.24 -10.92
C HIS A 190 -9.16 26.51 -11.11
N ASN A 191 -9.22 25.19 -11.32
CA ASN A 191 -8.12 24.38 -11.80
C ASN A 191 -8.30 24.01 -13.29
N THR A 192 -7.27 23.47 -13.92
CA THR A 192 -7.42 22.81 -15.22
C THR A 192 -8.19 21.49 -15.04
N HIS A 193 -9.00 21.10 -16.03
CA HIS A 193 -9.68 19.81 -16.01
C HIS A 193 -8.76 18.67 -16.47
N TRP A 194 -7.65 19.00 -17.12
CA TRP A 194 -6.68 18.05 -17.64
C TRP A 194 -5.92 17.36 -16.52
N TRP A 195 -5.42 16.16 -16.81
CA TRP A 195 -4.50 15.49 -15.92
C TRP A 195 -3.07 15.92 -16.24
N ASP A 196 -2.71 17.13 -15.80
CA ASP A 196 -1.51 17.85 -16.27
C ASP A 196 -0.46 18.14 -15.18
N GLY A 197 -0.70 17.69 -13.96
CA GLY A 197 0.19 17.90 -12.83
C GLY A 197 0.04 19.30 -12.19
N SER A 198 -1.09 19.98 -12.39
CA SER A 198 -1.35 21.34 -11.92
C SER A 198 -1.20 21.49 -10.40
N GLN A 199 -1.35 20.41 -9.62
CA GLN A 199 -1.04 20.43 -8.19
C GLN A 199 0.43 20.80 -7.90
N LEU A 200 1.35 20.44 -8.81
CA LEU A 200 2.77 20.83 -8.75
C LEU A 200 3.03 22.12 -9.52
N TYR A 201 2.47 22.25 -10.73
CA TYR A 201 2.87 23.28 -11.69
C TYR A 201 2.00 24.54 -11.69
N GLY A 202 0.83 24.49 -11.05
CA GLY A 202 -0.18 25.53 -11.04
C GLY A 202 -0.99 25.60 -12.33
N SER A 203 -2.16 26.23 -12.23
CA SER A 203 -3.16 26.37 -13.31
C SER A 203 -3.12 27.76 -13.96
N ASN A 204 -2.04 28.51 -13.75
CA ASN A 204 -1.79 29.80 -14.37
C ASN A 204 -0.28 30.12 -14.36
N LYS A 205 0.13 31.02 -15.24
CA LYS A 205 1.54 31.40 -15.41
C LYS A 205 2.17 31.96 -14.13
N ALA A 206 1.47 32.79 -13.37
CA ALA A 206 2.04 33.42 -12.18
C ALA A 206 2.36 32.39 -11.07
N THR A 207 1.53 31.37 -10.89
CA THR A 207 1.82 30.26 -9.98
C THR A 207 2.95 29.39 -10.53
N ASN A 208 2.94 29.10 -11.83
CA ASN A 208 4.01 28.34 -12.49
C ASN A 208 5.40 28.97 -12.31
N ASP A 209 5.50 30.27 -12.54
CA ASP A 209 6.75 31.02 -12.39
C ASP A 209 7.25 31.01 -10.92
N LYS A 210 6.35 30.89 -9.93
CA LYS A 210 6.75 30.77 -8.52
C LYS A 210 7.45 29.45 -8.22
N VAL A 211 7.03 28.36 -8.85
CA VAL A 211 7.59 27.01 -8.58
C VAL A 211 8.83 26.69 -9.42
N ARG A 212 9.03 27.36 -10.57
CA ARG A 212 10.18 27.11 -11.46
C ARG A 212 11.47 27.73 -10.96
N ALA A 213 12.56 26.99 -11.10
CA ALA A 213 13.92 27.49 -10.84
C ALA A 213 14.49 28.29 -12.01
N PHE A 214 13.94 28.12 -13.22
CA PHE A 214 14.44 28.70 -14.47
C PHE A 214 15.89 28.35 -14.80
N VAL A 215 16.35 27.19 -14.31
CA VAL A 215 17.66 26.61 -14.60
C VAL A 215 17.50 25.11 -14.85
N ASP A 216 18.03 24.64 -15.97
CA ASP A 216 18.04 23.23 -16.39
C ASP A 216 16.65 22.55 -16.39
N GLY A 217 15.58 23.32 -16.58
CA GLY A 217 14.20 22.84 -16.59
C GLY A 217 13.64 22.48 -15.23
N LYS A 218 14.32 22.82 -14.13
CA LYS A 218 13.99 22.34 -12.78
C LYS A 218 12.92 23.19 -12.07
N LEU A 219 12.27 22.56 -11.09
CA LEU A 219 11.50 23.21 -10.03
C LEU A 219 12.39 23.59 -8.84
N LYS A 220 11.98 24.61 -8.09
CA LYS A 220 12.69 25.10 -6.90
C LYS A 220 12.66 24.08 -5.77
N ILE A 221 13.82 23.83 -5.19
CA ILE A 221 14.01 23.04 -3.97
C ILE A 221 15.10 23.74 -3.14
N ASN A 222 15.04 23.66 -1.82
CA ASN A 222 16.07 24.18 -0.92
C ASN A 222 17.34 23.29 -0.94
N PRO A 223 18.51 23.78 -0.51
CA PRO A 223 19.73 22.96 -0.49
C PRO A 223 19.64 21.65 0.31
N ASP A 224 18.74 21.58 1.30
CA ASP A 224 18.45 20.39 2.11
C ASP A 224 17.46 19.41 1.44
N GLY A 225 16.99 19.73 0.23
CA GLY A 225 16.05 18.91 -0.54
C GLY A 225 14.58 19.11 -0.17
N THR A 226 14.25 20.07 0.70
CA THR A 226 12.86 20.43 1.04
C THR A 226 12.25 21.40 0.03
N LEU A 227 10.93 21.57 0.06
CA LEU A 227 10.27 22.60 -0.75
C LEU A 227 10.41 23.98 -0.09
N PRO A 228 10.59 25.06 -0.87
CA PRO A 228 10.49 26.42 -0.34
C PRO A 228 9.11 26.65 0.26
N THR A 229 9.02 27.39 1.36
CA THR A 229 7.76 27.71 2.04
C THR A 229 7.43 29.19 1.95
N ASP A 230 6.15 29.51 1.89
CA ASP A 230 5.67 30.87 2.03
C ASP A 230 5.89 31.36 3.47
N PHE A 231 6.47 32.55 3.62
CA PHE A 231 6.92 33.06 4.91
C PHE A 231 5.79 33.22 5.94
N ILE A 232 4.60 33.63 5.49
CA ILE A 232 3.47 33.93 6.38
C ILE A 232 2.73 32.63 6.73
N SER A 233 2.29 31.89 5.72
CA SER A 233 1.49 30.68 5.94
C SER A 233 2.33 29.49 6.42
N GLY A 234 3.62 29.45 6.07
CA GLY A 234 4.49 28.29 6.30
C GLY A 234 4.16 27.09 5.41
N LYS A 235 3.24 27.23 4.46
CA LYS A 235 2.89 26.19 3.48
C LYS A 235 3.93 26.14 2.36
N PRO A 236 4.17 24.97 1.73
CA PRO A 236 5.01 24.88 0.54
C PRO A 236 4.54 25.80 -0.60
N ILE A 237 5.50 26.36 -1.31
CA ILE A 237 5.31 27.02 -2.60
C ILE A 237 5.24 25.93 -3.66
N THR A 238 4.03 25.62 -4.10
CA THR A 238 3.70 24.60 -5.11
C THR A 238 2.53 25.09 -5.98
N GLY A 239 2.13 24.32 -6.98
CA GLY A 239 0.99 24.60 -7.86
C GLY A 239 -0.34 24.82 -7.14
N PHE A 240 -0.66 23.97 -6.17
CA PHE A 240 -1.87 24.08 -5.34
C PHE A 240 -1.54 23.79 -3.88
N ASN A 241 -1.86 24.70 -2.95
CA ASN A 241 -1.52 24.54 -1.52
C ASN A 241 -2.66 24.82 -0.53
N GLU A 242 -3.92 24.74 -0.94
CA GLU A 242 -5.06 24.87 0.00
C GLU A 242 -5.39 23.56 0.71
N ASN A 243 -6.06 23.63 1.88
CA ASN A 243 -6.48 22.48 2.70
C ASN A 243 -5.34 21.47 2.99
N TRP A 244 -4.22 21.99 3.49
CA TRP A 244 -2.93 21.30 3.50
C TRP A 244 -2.68 20.42 4.73
N TRP A 245 -2.00 19.28 4.54
CA TRP A 245 -1.52 18.40 5.62
C TRP A 245 -0.29 17.59 5.20
N VAL A 246 0.38 16.93 6.15
CA VAL A 246 1.67 16.24 5.94
C VAL A 246 1.67 15.24 4.77
N GLY A 247 0.56 14.53 4.52
CA GLY A 247 0.47 13.62 3.38
C GLY A 247 0.64 14.31 2.02
N LEU A 248 0.17 15.56 1.89
CA LEU A 248 0.39 16.38 0.69
C LEU A 248 1.83 16.88 0.63
N SER A 249 2.41 17.34 1.74
CA SER A 249 3.84 17.72 1.79
C SER A 249 4.75 16.59 1.29
N MET A 250 4.49 15.36 1.73
CA MET A 250 5.23 14.17 1.31
C MET A 250 5.17 13.98 -0.22
N LEU A 251 3.97 14.00 -0.81
CA LEU A 251 3.78 13.77 -2.24
C LEU A 251 4.28 14.92 -3.11
N HIS A 252 4.02 16.17 -2.73
CA HIS A 252 4.52 17.32 -3.48
C HIS A 252 6.05 17.38 -3.46
N GLN A 253 6.70 17.08 -2.32
CA GLN A 253 8.15 16.99 -2.25
C GLN A 253 8.68 15.86 -3.14
N LEU A 254 8.07 14.67 -3.07
CA LEU A 254 8.48 13.49 -3.84
C LEU A 254 8.42 13.75 -5.35
N PHE A 255 7.29 14.26 -5.86
CA PHE A 255 7.13 14.47 -7.30
C PHE A 255 7.81 15.74 -7.83
N THR A 256 8.15 16.70 -6.96
CA THR A 256 9.08 17.78 -7.32
C THR A 256 10.49 17.24 -7.52
N LYS A 257 10.95 16.34 -6.63
CA LYS A 257 12.23 15.64 -6.80
C LYS A 257 12.22 14.75 -8.04
N GLU A 258 11.11 14.07 -8.34
CA GLU A 258 10.97 13.26 -9.54
C GLU A 258 11.02 14.11 -10.82
N HIS A 259 10.33 15.25 -10.88
CA HIS A 259 10.46 16.21 -11.98
C HIS A 259 11.93 16.61 -12.19
N ASN A 260 12.63 16.96 -11.12
CA ASN A 260 14.03 17.38 -11.21
C ASN A 260 14.98 16.25 -11.63
N ALA A 261 14.67 15.01 -11.27
CA ALA A 261 15.40 13.83 -11.74
C ALA A 261 15.20 13.60 -13.25
N ILE A 262 13.96 13.76 -13.74
CA ILE A 262 13.64 13.70 -15.16
C ILE A 262 14.35 14.83 -15.92
N ALA A 263 14.27 16.07 -15.45
CA ALA A 263 14.93 17.23 -16.07
C ALA A 263 16.46 17.04 -16.13
N ALA A 264 17.07 16.49 -15.08
CA ALA A 264 18.50 16.17 -15.07
C ALA A 264 18.86 15.09 -16.11
N MET A 265 18.04 14.03 -16.22
CA MET A 265 18.20 13.00 -17.25
C MET A 265 18.10 13.61 -18.66
N LEU A 266 17.11 14.46 -18.90
CA LEU A 266 16.91 15.14 -20.18
C LEU A 266 18.08 16.08 -20.49
N LYS A 267 18.60 16.84 -19.51
CA LYS A 267 19.78 17.69 -19.70
C LYS A 267 21.03 16.88 -20.05
N GLN A 268 21.21 15.73 -19.42
CA GLN A 268 22.32 14.83 -19.74
C GLN A 268 22.24 14.31 -21.19
N LYS A 269 21.03 13.98 -21.65
CA LYS A 269 20.82 13.44 -23.00
C LYS A 269 20.81 14.51 -24.09
N TYR A 270 20.29 15.68 -23.77
CA TYR A 270 20.08 16.81 -24.68
C TYR A 270 20.77 18.07 -24.13
N PRO A 271 22.12 18.10 -24.08
CA PRO A 271 22.87 19.15 -23.39
C PRO A 271 22.68 20.56 -23.97
N ASP A 272 22.34 20.66 -25.26
CA ASP A 272 22.17 21.94 -25.97
C ASP A 272 20.76 22.56 -25.81
N LYS A 273 19.83 21.86 -25.15
CA LYS A 273 18.47 22.36 -24.93
C LYS A 273 18.43 23.37 -23.79
N ASP A 274 17.57 24.36 -23.95
CA ASP A 274 17.35 25.43 -22.97
C ASP A 274 16.44 24.99 -21.82
N ASP A 275 16.34 25.86 -20.80
CA ASP A 275 15.52 25.62 -19.62
C ASP A 275 14.04 25.36 -19.98
N GLN A 276 13.48 26.12 -20.91
CA GLN A 276 12.07 26.01 -21.27
C GLN A 276 11.75 24.67 -21.93
N TRP A 277 12.59 24.23 -22.86
CA TRP A 277 12.45 22.93 -23.49
C TRP A 277 12.55 21.80 -22.47
N LEU A 278 13.54 21.85 -21.58
CA LEU A 278 13.72 20.82 -20.54
C LEU A 278 12.53 20.76 -19.58
N TYR A 279 12.04 21.92 -19.14
CA TYR A 279 10.88 22.03 -18.27
C TYR A 279 9.61 21.44 -18.91
N ASP A 280 9.33 21.80 -20.16
CA ASP A 280 8.12 21.37 -20.85
C ASP A 280 8.08 19.83 -21.03
N HIS A 281 9.22 19.22 -21.37
CA HIS A 281 9.32 17.77 -21.52
C HIS A 281 9.31 17.06 -20.16
N ALA A 282 9.98 17.61 -19.14
CA ALA A 282 9.94 17.05 -17.79
C ALA A 282 8.52 17.12 -17.18
N ARG A 283 7.76 18.19 -17.43
CA ARG A 283 6.35 18.31 -17.04
C ARG A 283 5.50 17.23 -17.70
N LEU A 284 5.63 17.03 -19.02
CA LEU A 284 4.90 15.99 -19.76
C LEU A 284 5.15 14.60 -19.17
N VAL A 285 6.42 14.24 -18.99
CA VAL A 285 6.83 12.94 -18.45
C VAL A 285 6.31 12.73 -17.03
N ASN A 286 6.48 13.72 -16.14
CA ASN A 286 6.06 13.57 -14.75
C ASN A 286 4.54 13.54 -14.59
N ALA A 287 3.79 14.34 -15.37
CA ALA A 287 2.33 14.27 -15.40
C ALA A 287 1.85 12.90 -15.87
N ALA A 288 2.45 12.36 -16.94
CA ALA A 288 2.12 11.02 -17.44
C ALA A 288 2.51 9.91 -16.46
N LEU A 289 3.63 10.03 -15.76
CA LEU A 289 4.00 9.09 -14.70
C LEU A 289 2.97 9.08 -13.57
N MET A 290 2.51 10.25 -13.10
CA MET A 290 1.44 10.32 -12.10
C MET A 290 0.13 9.74 -12.61
N ALA A 291 -0.23 10.01 -13.87
CA ALA A 291 -1.42 9.42 -14.50
C ALA A 291 -1.34 7.90 -14.60
N LYS A 292 -0.18 7.36 -14.95
CA LYS A 292 0.12 5.93 -14.99
C LYS A 292 -0.02 5.32 -13.60
N ILE A 293 0.71 5.83 -12.61
CA ILE A 293 0.69 5.34 -11.23
C ILE A 293 -0.75 5.30 -10.71
N HIS A 294 -1.53 6.37 -10.94
CA HIS A 294 -2.93 6.36 -10.51
C HIS A 294 -3.74 5.27 -11.23
N THR A 295 -3.60 5.17 -12.56
CA THR A 295 -4.37 4.23 -13.39
C THR A 295 -4.04 2.78 -13.04
N VAL A 296 -2.77 2.39 -12.97
CA VAL A 296 -2.34 0.98 -12.91
C VAL A 296 -1.84 0.53 -11.55
N GLU A 297 -1.73 1.44 -10.57
CA GLU A 297 -1.37 1.09 -9.18
C GLU A 297 -2.45 1.53 -8.18
N TRP A 298 -2.79 2.83 -8.12
CA TRP A 298 -3.76 3.33 -7.13
C TRP A 298 -5.17 2.79 -7.36
N THR A 299 -5.68 2.87 -8.60
CA THR A 299 -7.02 2.37 -8.92
C THR A 299 -7.14 0.86 -8.64
N PRO A 300 -6.21 0.00 -9.12
CA PRO A 300 -6.15 -1.41 -8.72
C PRO A 300 -6.08 -1.68 -7.21
N ALA A 301 -5.53 -0.78 -6.40
CA ALA A 301 -5.51 -0.95 -4.95
C ALA A 301 -6.88 -0.64 -4.31
N VAL A 302 -7.56 0.42 -4.75
CA VAL A 302 -8.87 0.84 -4.19
C VAL A 302 -10.04 -0.01 -4.70
N ILE A 303 -9.89 -0.63 -5.87
CA ILE A 303 -10.81 -1.63 -6.43
C ILE A 303 -10.05 -2.92 -6.75
N ALA A 304 -9.55 -3.58 -5.70
CA ALA A 304 -8.67 -4.76 -5.76
C ALA A 304 -9.41 -6.05 -6.16
N ASN A 305 -9.97 -6.04 -7.37
CA ASN A 305 -10.69 -7.13 -7.98
C ASN A 305 -10.00 -7.57 -9.28
N PRO A 306 -9.86 -8.89 -9.56
CA PRO A 306 -9.16 -9.36 -10.75
C PRO A 306 -9.69 -8.78 -12.08
N VAL A 307 -11.00 -8.51 -12.18
CA VAL A 307 -11.60 -7.90 -13.38
C VAL A 307 -11.13 -6.46 -13.54
N THR A 308 -11.18 -5.66 -12.48
CA THR A 308 -10.82 -4.24 -12.55
C THR A 308 -9.32 -4.01 -12.60
N GLU A 309 -8.51 -4.82 -11.91
CA GLU A 309 -7.05 -4.80 -12.08
C GLU A 309 -6.69 -5.02 -13.57
N ARG A 310 -7.37 -5.98 -14.22
CA ARG A 310 -7.21 -6.25 -15.65
C ARG A 310 -7.77 -5.13 -16.53
N ALA A 311 -8.90 -4.52 -16.17
CA ALA A 311 -9.51 -3.42 -16.92
C ALA A 311 -8.62 -2.16 -16.88
N MET A 312 -8.03 -1.85 -15.74
CA MET A 312 -7.12 -0.72 -15.60
C MET A 312 -5.81 -0.95 -16.36
N TYR A 313 -5.29 -2.17 -16.35
CA TYR A 313 -4.18 -2.57 -17.23
C TYR A 313 -4.55 -2.33 -18.71
N ALA A 314 -5.74 -2.78 -19.12
CA ALA A 314 -6.23 -2.61 -20.49
C ALA A 314 -6.45 -1.14 -20.87
N ASN A 315 -6.90 -0.28 -19.94
CA ASN A 315 -7.02 1.16 -20.21
C ASN A 315 -5.66 1.78 -20.57
N TRP A 316 -4.57 1.39 -19.91
CA TRP A 316 -3.25 1.94 -20.22
C TRP A 316 -2.63 1.26 -21.46
N TRP A 317 -2.43 -0.06 -21.43
CA TRP A 317 -1.64 -0.77 -22.46
C TRP A 317 -2.48 -1.55 -23.50
N GLY A 318 -3.78 -1.71 -23.28
CA GLY A 318 -4.61 -2.63 -24.05
C GLY A 318 -4.38 -4.10 -23.67
N LEU A 319 -5.33 -4.96 -24.04
CA LEU A 319 -5.21 -6.41 -23.88
C LEU A 319 -4.24 -7.06 -24.89
N LEU A 320 -4.00 -6.41 -26.03
CA LEU A 320 -3.09 -6.87 -27.11
C LEU A 320 -1.69 -6.25 -27.05
N GLY A 321 -1.50 -5.18 -26.27
CA GLY A 321 -0.30 -4.34 -26.27
C GLY A 321 0.95 -4.94 -25.60
N SER A 322 2.02 -4.14 -25.58
CA SER A 322 3.35 -4.52 -25.12
C SER A 322 3.63 -4.07 -23.67
N GLY A 323 4.04 -5.00 -22.81
CA GLY A 323 4.51 -4.78 -21.44
C GLY A 323 5.04 -6.07 -20.80
N PRO A 324 5.59 -6.07 -19.57
CA PRO A 324 6.21 -7.25 -18.95
C PRO A 324 5.24 -8.43 -18.72
N ASN A 325 3.92 -8.17 -18.66
CA ASN A 325 2.89 -9.22 -18.55
C ASN A 325 2.29 -9.66 -19.91
N ARG A 326 2.84 -9.19 -21.04
CA ARG A 326 2.37 -9.47 -22.40
C ARG A 326 2.13 -10.95 -22.66
N ASP A 327 3.09 -11.80 -22.29
CA ASP A 327 3.06 -13.22 -22.68
C ASP A 327 1.93 -14.00 -22.00
N LYS A 328 1.63 -13.68 -20.74
CA LYS A 328 0.49 -14.28 -20.00
C LYS A 328 -0.85 -13.88 -20.61
N TYR A 329 -0.93 -12.65 -21.10
CA TYR A 329 -2.18 -12.00 -21.49
C TYR A 329 -2.51 -12.15 -22.98
N GLN A 330 -1.52 -12.35 -23.84
CA GLN A 330 -1.72 -12.63 -25.26
C GLN A 330 -2.27 -14.03 -25.52
N GLU A 331 -1.85 -15.05 -24.77
CA GLU A 331 -2.40 -16.41 -24.91
C GLU A 331 -3.89 -16.42 -24.54
N GLU A 332 -4.23 -15.75 -23.45
CA GLU A 332 -5.61 -15.62 -22.99
C GLU A 332 -6.47 -14.73 -23.91
N ALA A 333 -5.91 -13.66 -24.50
CA ALA A 333 -6.59 -12.81 -25.48
C ALA A 333 -6.83 -13.55 -26.81
N ARG A 334 -5.92 -14.42 -27.24
CA ARG A 334 -6.10 -15.29 -28.40
C ARG A 334 -7.24 -16.28 -28.18
N MET A 335 -7.32 -16.89 -26.99
CA MET A 335 -8.46 -17.75 -26.62
C MET A 335 -9.80 -17.00 -26.65
N LEU A 336 -9.82 -15.74 -26.19
CA LEU A 336 -11.02 -14.91 -26.29
C LEU A 336 -11.36 -14.59 -27.76
N GLN A 337 -10.38 -14.24 -28.58
CA GLN A 337 -10.60 -13.94 -29.99
C GLN A 337 -11.14 -15.16 -30.75
N GLU A 338 -10.65 -16.36 -30.43
CA GLU A 338 -11.16 -17.64 -30.95
C GLU A 338 -12.60 -17.93 -30.47
N ASP A 339 -12.94 -17.67 -29.21
CA ASP A 339 -14.32 -17.82 -28.71
C ASP A 339 -15.28 -16.81 -29.34
N LEU A 340 -14.91 -15.52 -29.41
CA LEU A 340 -15.73 -14.46 -30.01
C LEU A 340 -15.94 -14.65 -31.52
N ALA A 341 -14.95 -15.22 -32.22
CA ALA A 341 -15.07 -15.55 -33.65
C ALA A 341 -15.91 -16.82 -33.91
N SER A 342 -16.20 -17.60 -32.87
CA SER A 342 -17.04 -18.79 -32.98
C SER A 342 -18.51 -18.41 -33.14
N SER A 343 -19.22 -19.08 -34.06
CA SER A 343 -20.67 -18.96 -34.21
C SER A 343 -21.47 -19.45 -32.99
N ASN A 344 -20.80 -20.04 -31.99
CA ASN A 344 -21.36 -20.50 -30.72
C ASN A 344 -20.48 -19.99 -29.54
N SER A 345 -20.07 -18.72 -29.58
CA SER A 345 -19.32 -18.07 -28.51
C SER A 345 -19.97 -18.32 -27.15
N PHE A 346 -19.21 -18.93 -26.23
CA PHE A 346 -19.67 -19.15 -24.86
C PHE A 346 -19.84 -17.82 -24.14
N VAL A 347 -18.92 -16.86 -24.37
CA VAL A 347 -18.90 -15.55 -23.72
C VAL A 347 -20.08 -14.69 -24.15
N LEU A 348 -20.40 -14.60 -25.44
CA LEU A 348 -21.58 -13.86 -25.91
C LEU A 348 -22.88 -14.50 -25.41
N ARG A 349 -22.94 -15.83 -25.38
CA ARG A 349 -24.12 -16.58 -24.90
C ARG A 349 -24.39 -16.37 -23.41
N ILE A 350 -23.36 -16.39 -22.56
CA ILE A 350 -23.54 -16.19 -21.12
C ILE A 350 -23.86 -14.73 -20.77
N LEU A 351 -23.41 -13.78 -21.60
CA LEU A 351 -23.69 -12.36 -21.44
C LEU A 351 -25.00 -11.91 -22.12
N GLY A 352 -25.64 -12.77 -22.93
CA GLY A 352 -26.86 -12.43 -23.67
C GLY A 352 -26.66 -11.37 -24.75
N ILE A 353 -25.43 -11.23 -25.28
CA ILE A 353 -25.07 -10.22 -26.29
C ILE A 353 -25.30 -10.78 -27.70
N ASP A 354 -26.01 -10.03 -28.54
CA ASP A 354 -26.13 -10.33 -29.98
C ASP A 354 -24.79 -10.01 -30.69
N GLY A 355 -24.26 -10.98 -31.46
CA GLY A 355 -22.95 -10.88 -32.14
C GLY A 355 -22.82 -9.70 -33.12
N SER A 356 -23.92 -9.05 -33.48
CA SER A 356 -23.94 -7.79 -34.26
C SER A 356 -23.44 -6.55 -33.49
N GLN A 357 -23.35 -6.61 -32.15
CA GLN A 357 -22.87 -5.51 -31.30
C GLN A 357 -21.35 -5.57 -31.01
N ALA A 358 -20.65 -6.60 -31.48
CA ALA A 358 -19.23 -6.86 -31.21
C ALA A 358 -18.24 -5.95 -32.00
N GLY A 359 -18.71 -4.84 -32.59
CA GLY A 359 -17.93 -3.90 -33.40
C GLY A 359 -17.88 -2.47 -32.86
N SER A 360 -17.97 -2.27 -31.53
CA SER A 360 -17.94 -0.94 -30.92
C SER A 360 -16.52 -0.45 -30.62
N SER A 361 -16.29 0.87 -30.70
CA SER A 361 -15.03 1.53 -30.33
C SER A 361 -14.57 1.24 -28.89
N ALA A 362 -15.49 0.81 -28.01
CA ALA A 362 -15.18 0.42 -26.65
C ALA A 362 -14.40 -0.90 -26.55
N ILE A 363 -14.67 -1.86 -27.44
CA ILE A 363 -13.91 -3.11 -27.55
C ILE A 363 -12.53 -2.84 -28.15
N ASP A 364 -12.43 -1.95 -29.13
CA ASP A 364 -11.14 -1.54 -29.71
C ASP A 364 -10.22 -0.89 -28.67
N HIS A 365 -10.73 -0.01 -27.81
CA HIS A 365 -9.95 0.56 -26.70
C HIS A 365 -9.55 -0.49 -25.66
N ALA A 366 -10.40 -1.48 -25.39
CA ALA A 366 -10.05 -2.57 -24.48
C ALA A 366 -8.92 -3.44 -25.07
N LEU A 367 -8.93 -3.68 -26.38
CA LEU A 367 -7.93 -4.47 -27.08
C LEU A 367 -6.61 -3.72 -27.28
N ALA A 368 -6.66 -2.47 -27.76
CA ALA A 368 -5.48 -1.70 -28.15
C ALA A 368 -4.94 -0.75 -27.05
N GLY A 369 -5.75 -0.44 -26.04
CA GLY A 369 -5.45 0.56 -25.01
C GLY A 369 -5.98 1.94 -25.36
N ILE A 370 -6.18 2.78 -24.33
CA ILE A 370 -6.55 4.19 -24.51
C ILE A 370 -5.29 5.02 -24.78
N VAL A 371 -4.22 4.74 -24.03
CA VAL A 371 -2.97 5.52 -24.11
C VAL A 371 -2.24 5.19 -25.40
N GLY A 372 -1.81 6.23 -26.12
CA GLY A 372 -1.17 6.09 -27.44
C GLY A 372 -2.16 5.87 -28.60
N SER A 373 -3.48 6.02 -28.36
CA SER A 373 -4.47 5.98 -29.44
C SER A 373 -4.24 7.10 -30.47
N THR A 374 -4.63 6.85 -31.73
CA THR A 374 -4.25 7.73 -32.86
C THR A 374 -4.82 9.13 -32.78
N ASN A 375 -5.98 9.29 -32.15
CA ASN A 375 -6.64 10.59 -31.97
C ASN A 375 -7.39 10.63 -30.63
N PRO A 376 -7.47 11.81 -29.99
CA PRO A 376 -8.39 12.02 -28.88
C PRO A 376 -9.83 11.76 -29.32
N ASN A 377 -10.64 11.20 -28.42
CA ASN A 377 -12.08 11.00 -28.64
C ASN A 377 -12.86 11.47 -27.42
N ASN A 378 -13.70 12.49 -27.61
CA ASN A 378 -14.54 13.08 -26.58
C ASN A 378 -16.03 12.71 -26.71
N TYR A 379 -16.38 11.79 -27.63
CA TYR A 379 -17.76 11.37 -27.93
C TYR A 379 -18.69 12.54 -28.31
N GLY A 380 -18.15 13.57 -28.97
CA GLY A 380 -18.93 14.72 -29.44
C GLY A 380 -19.28 15.73 -28.35
N VAL A 381 -18.84 15.50 -27.11
CA VAL A 381 -19.03 16.41 -25.97
C VAL A 381 -17.65 16.92 -25.55
N PRO A 382 -17.41 18.23 -25.45
CA PRO A 382 -16.13 18.75 -24.98
C PRO A 382 -15.73 18.22 -23.60
N TYR A 383 -14.43 18.03 -23.38
CA TYR A 383 -13.90 17.52 -22.13
C TYR A 383 -13.93 18.57 -21.01
N THR A 384 -14.63 18.18 -19.94
CA THR A 384 -14.64 18.82 -18.62
C THR A 384 -14.85 17.73 -17.59
N LEU A 385 -14.30 17.91 -16.39
CA LEU A 385 -14.76 17.18 -15.21
C LEU A 385 -16.13 17.71 -14.78
N THR A 386 -16.88 16.89 -14.04
CA THR A 386 -18.30 17.13 -13.76
C THR A 386 -18.56 17.38 -12.27
N GLU A 387 -19.73 17.95 -11.95
CA GLU A 387 -20.15 18.07 -10.55
C GLU A 387 -20.34 16.71 -9.89
N GLU A 388 -20.82 15.71 -10.64
CA GLU A 388 -20.98 14.34 -10.16
C GLU A 388 -19.62 13.68 -9.89
N PHE A 389 -18.61 13.98 -10.71
CA PHE A 389 -17.22 13.59 -10.44
C PHE A 389 -16.73 14.14 -9.09
N VAL A 390 -17.03 15.41 -8.79
CA VAL A 390 -16.66 16.02 -7.50
C VAL A 390 -17.37 15.31 -6.34
N ALA A 391 -18.66 15.01 -6.49
CA ALA A 391 -19.46 14.33 -5.46
C ALA A 391 -18.92 12.93 -5.11
N VAL A 392 -18.57 12.11 -6.11
CA VAL A 392 -18.09 10.73 -5.86
C VAL A 392 -16.66 10.67 -5.31
N TYR A 393 -15.87 11.75 -5.43
CA TYR A 393 -14.51 11.86 -4.87
C TYR A 393 -14.48 12.50 -3.47
N ARG A 394 -15.62 12.73 -2.82
CA ARG A 394 -15.71 13.14 -1.39
C ARG A 394 -15.36 11.99 -0.44
N MET A 395 -14.09 11.59 -0.47
CA MET A 395 -13.54 10.41 0.21
C MET A 395 -12.94 10.72 1.59
N HIS A 396 -13.43 11.77 2.27
CA HIS A 396 -12.95 12.20 3.58
C HIS A 396 -12.92 11.11 4.69
N PRO A 397 -13.79 10.07 4.69
CA PRO A 397 -13.65 8.95 5.63
C PRO A 397 -12.31 8.20 5.57
N LEU A 398 -11.54 8.31 4.47
CA LEU A 398 -10.20 7.74 4.37
C LEU A 398 -9.22 8.32 5.40
N MET A 399 -9.45 9.53 5.89
CA MET A 399 -8.54 10.20 6.83
C MET A 399 -8.54 9.51 8.20
N ARG A 400 -7.36 9.30 8.79
CA ARG A 400 -7.21 8.79 10.16
C ARG A 400 -7.42 9.91 11.19
N ASP A 401 -7.61 9.58 12.46
CA ASP A 401 -7.67 10.60 13.53
C ASP A 401 -6.28 11.12 13.94
N LYS A 402 -5.24 10.34 13.64
CA LYS A 402 -3.84 10.61 13.97
C LYS A 402 -2.89 9.96 12.97
N VAL A 403 -1.68 10.52 12.88
CA VAL A 403 -0.50 9.90 12.28
C VAL A 403 0.25 9.18 13.40
N ASP A 404 0.33 7.86 13.29
CA ASP A 404 1.23 7.05 14.12
C ASP A 404 2.55 6.91 13.38
N VAL A 405 3.65 7.34 14.00
CA VAL A 405 5.01 7.32 13.43
C VAL A 405 5.76 6.11 13.97
N TYR A 406 6.41 5.39 13.06
CA TYR A 406 7.18 4.19 13.31
C TYR A 406 8.60 4.36 12.78
N ASP A 407 9.56 3.74 13.46
CA ASP A 407 10.89 3.56 12.90
C ASP A 407 10.84 2.54 11.76
N ILE A 408 11.68 2.72 10.75
CA ILE A 408 11.71 1.84 9.57
C ILE A 408 11.93 0.39 10.01
N GLY A 409 11.03 -0.49 9.60
CA GLY A 409 11.01 -1.89 9.98
C GLY A 409 10.34 -2.20 11.33
N SER A 410 9.98 -1.21 12.15
CA SER A 410 9.26 -1.42 13.42
C SER A 410 7.74 -1.38 13.24
N ASN A 411 6.98 -2.08 14.08
CA ASN A 411 5.53 -1.85 14.25
C ASN A 411 5.18 -1.31 15.65
N ILE A 412 6.17 -0.79 16.37
CA ILE A 412 5.99 -0.12 17.65
C ILE A 412 5.87 1.38 17.38
N ILE A 413 4.80 1.99 17.89
CA ILE A 413 4.55 3.43 17.72
C ILE A 413 5.63 4.19 18.50
N SER A 414 6.44 4.96 17.80
CA SER A 414 7.42 5.88 18.39
C SER A 414 6.75 7.17 18.85
N ARG A 415 5.80 7.68 18.05
CA ARG A 415 5.05 8.91 18.32
C ARG A 415 3.67 8.85 17.67
N SER A 416 2.65 9.38 18.34
CA SER A 416 1.34 9.66 17.73
C SER A 416 1.10 11.16 17.65
N VAL A 417 0.72 11.66 16.48
CA VAL A 417 0.39 13.07 16.25
C VAL A 417 -1.07 13.18 15.76
N PRO A 418 -1.96 13.89 16.47
CA PRO A 418 -3.32 14.12 15.99
C PRO A 418 -3.32 14.75 14.59
N LEU A 419 -4.19 14.29 13.68
CA LEU A 419 -4.09 14.68 12.27
C LEU A 419 -4.25 16.20 12.07
N GLN A 420 -5.07 16.85 12.90
CA GLN A 420 -5.24 18.30 12.89
C GLN A 420 -3.95 19.07 13.21
N ASN A 421 -2.99 18.46 13.90
CA ASN A 421 -1.68 19.02 14.23
C ASN A 421 -0.62 18.65 13.16
N THR A 422 -1.06 18.18 11.99
CA THR A 422 -0.20 17.91 10.83
C THR A 422 -0.54 18.83 9.66
N ARG A 423 -1.31 19.89 9.92
CA ARG A 423 -1.87 20.79 8.91
C ARG A 423 -0.97 22.00 8.69
N ASP A 424 -1.08 22.58 7.50
CA ASP A 424 -0.41 23.83 7.14
C ASP A 424 1.08 23.82 7.51
N ARG A 425 1.58 24.79 8.30
CA ARG A 425 2.99 24.87 8.72
C ARG A 425 3.47 23.66 9.53
N ASP A 426 2.57 23.03 10.30
CA ASP A 426 2.93 21.88 11.14
C ASP A 426 3.23 20.65 10.28
N ALA A 427 2.72 20.60 9.04
CA ALA A 427 3.06 19.58 8.06
C ALA A 427 4.56 19.53 7.77
N GLU A 428 5.16 20.68 7.46
CA GLU A 428 6.60 20.80 7.18
C GLU A 428 7.43 20.54 8.43
N SER A 429 6.95 20.98 9.60
CA SER A 429 7.62 20.74 10.88
C SER A 429 7.68 19.25 11.21
N LEU A 430 6.60 18.51 10.94
CA LEU A 430 6.56 17.06 11.12
C LEU A 430 7.43 16.33 10.08
N LEU A 431 7.32 16.70 8.80
CA LEU A 431 8.10 16.09 7.71
C LEU A 431 9.60 16.23 7.94
N ASN A 432 10.05 17.41 8.36
CA ASN A 432 11.46 17.68 8.66
C ASN A 432 11.92 17.03 9.97
N GLY A 433 11.05 16.98 10.99
CA GLY A 433 11.38 16.44 12.31
C GLY A 433 11.44 14.91 12.36
N GLU A 434 10.59 14.22 11.61
CA GLU A 434 10.54 12.74 11.61
C GLU A 434 11.35 12.10 10.49
N HIS A 435 11.77 12.90 9.50
CA HIS A 435 12.31 12.50 8.19
C HIS A 435 11.27 11.84 7.25
N PRO A 436 11.31 12.12 5.93
CA PRO A 436 10.33 11.60 4.97
C PRO A 436 10.21 10.08 4.96
N GLU A 437 11.33 9.35 4.97
CA GLU A 437 11.38 7.89 4.96
C GLU A 437 10.59 7.25 6.12
N ARG A 438 10.70 7.75 7.35
CA ARG A 438 9.93 7.22 8.49
C ARG A 438 8.43 7.45 8.31
N LEU A 439 8.03 8.60 7.76
CA LEU A 439 6.62 8.88 7.46
C LEU A 439 6.10 8.02 6.31
N TRP A 440 6.87 7.83 5.23
CA TRP A 440 6.51 6.92 4.14
C TRP A 440 6.30 5.49 4.63
N TYR A 441 7.24 4.99 5.44
CA TYR A 441 7.11 3.69 6.08
C TYR A 441 5.83 3.60 6.94
N SER A 442 5.62 4.59 7.81
CA SER A 442 4.45 4.68 8.69
C SER A 442 3.13 4.67 7.93
N PHE A 443 3.04 5.44 6.84
CA PHE A 443 1.85 5.48 5.98
C PHE A 443 1.70 4.17 5.18
N GLY A 444 2.80 3.53 4.80
CA GLY A 444 2.83 2.28 4.05
C GLY A 444 2.33 1.07 4.85
N ILE A 445 2.51 1.07 6.18
CA ILE A 445 2.08 -0.03 7.07
C ILE A 445 0.76 0.23 7.81
N THR A 446 0.19 1.42 7.69
CA THR A 446 -1.07 1.79 8.35
C THR A 446 -2.21 1.90 7.33
N ASN A 447 -3.42 1.52 7.73
CA ASN A 447 -4.60 1.57 6.84
C ASN A 447 -5.34 2.93 6.93
N PRO A 448 -5.92 3.46 5.85
CA PRO A 448 -6.86 4.57 5.93
C PRO A 448 -8.19 4.10 6.53
N GLY A 449 -9.13 5.02 6.76
CA GLY A 449 -10.50 4.65 7.11
C GLY A 449 -11.26 4.06 5.91
N SER A 450 -12.24 3.20 6.15
CA SER A 450 -13.15 2.71 5.12
C SER A 450 -14.18 3.77 4.71
N LEU A 451 -14.55 3.78 3.43
CA LEU A 451 -15.63 4.63 2.89
C LEU A 451 -17.00 4.05 3.27
N THR A 452 -17.38 4.22 4.53
CA THR A 452 -18.67 3.74 5.07
C THR A 452 -19.28 4.78 6.00
N LEU A 453 -20.59 4.70 6.23
CA LEU A 453 -21.26 5.45 7.29
C LEU A 453 -20.61 5.20 8.67
N ASN A 454 -20.79 6.18 9.56
CA ASN A 454 -20.23 6.19 10.92
C ASN A 454 -18.69 6.07 10.94
N ASN A 455 -18.01 6.67 9.96
CA ASN A 455 -16.54 6.65 9.86
C ASN A 455 -15.93 7.97 9.38
N TYR A 456 -16.69 9.07 9.35
CA TYR A 456 -16.18 10.40 9.00
C TYR A 456 -15.43 11.01 10.22
N PRO A 457 -14.15 11.42 10.09
CA PRO A 457 -13.34 11.85 11.22
C PRO A 457 -13.96 13.02 11.99
N ASN A 458 -13.96 12.94 13.31
CA ASN A 458 -14.57 13.98 14.14
C ASN A 458 -13.83 15.32 14.07
N PHE A 459 -12.52 15.32 13.84
CA PHE A 459 -11.75 16.57 13.68
C PHE A 459 -12.13 17.34 12.40
N LEU A 460 -12.62 16.66 11.35
CA LEU A 460 -13.14 17.33 10.14
C LEU A 460 -14.55 17.91 10.35
N ARG A 461 -15.29 17.38 11.32
CA ARG A 461 -16.63 17.86 11.71
C ARG A 461 -16.60 19.04 12.69
N ASN A 462 -15.40 19.42 13.13
CA ASN A 462 -15.09 20.57 13.98
C ASN A 462 -13.71 21.14 13.60
N LEU A 463 -13.51 21.36 12.31
CA LEU A 463 -12.23 21.76 11.75
C LEU A 463 -12.05 23.27 11.93
N SER A 464 -11.00 23.68 12.63
CA SER A 464 -10.67 25.11 12.74
C SER A 464 -10.02 25.61 11.46
N ILE A 465 -10.61 26.65 10.87
CA ILE A 465 -10.10 27.36 9.69
C ILE A 465 -9.82 28.82 10.08
N PRO A 466 -8.57 29.30 9.94
CA PRO A 466 -8.22 30.69 10.24
C PRO A 466 -9.17 31.68 9.53
N LEU A 467 -9.61 32.72 10.26
CA LEU A 467 -10.52 33.77 9.79
C LEU A 467 -11.96 33.34 9.42
N VAL A 468 -12.22 32.03 9.28
CA VAL A 468 -13.57 31.48 9.01
C VAL A 468 -14.22 30.97 10.30
N GLY A 469 -13.44 30.38 11.20
CA GLY A 469 -13.93 29.72 12.41
C GLY A 469 -13.99 28.20 12.26
N ASN A 470 -14.71 27.53 13.16
CA ASN A 470 -14.88 26.08 13.10
C ASN A 470 -15.94 25.71 12.06
N ILE A 471 -15.59 24.77 11.19
CA ILE A 471 -16.50 24.23 10.18
C ILE A 471 -16.78 22.75 10.42
N ASP A 472 -17.89 22.27 9.88
CA ASP A 472 -18.19 20.85 9.76
C ASP A 472 -18.16 20.44 8.29
N LEU A 473 -17.10 19.75 7.89
CA LEU A 473 -16.90 19.34 6.51
C LEU A 473 -17.93 18.30 6.05
N ALA A 474 -18.43 17.43 6.94
CA ALA A 474 -19.47 16.47 6.59
C ALA A 474 -20.82 17.17 6.31
N THR A 475 -21.14 18.20 7.09
CA THR A 475 -22.29 19.09 6.83
C THR A 475 -22.12 19.82 5.51
N ILE A 476 -20.93 20.38 5.26
CA ILE A 476 -20.62 21.12 4.02
C ILE A 476 -20.70 20.19 2.81
N ASP A 477 -20.15 18.99 2.87
CA ASP A 477 -20.18 18.02 1.77
C ASP A 477 -21.62 17.71 1.33
N VAL A 478 -22.52 17.42 2.28
CA VAL A 478 -23.95 17.19 2.03
C VAL A 478 -24.60 18.43 1.41
N LEU A 479 -24.33 19.61 1.96
CA LEU A 479 -24.87 20.87 1.43
C LEU A 479 -24.38 21.18 0.02
N ARG A 480 -23.12 20.91 -0.30
CA ARG A 480 -22.55 21.21 -1.61
C ARG A 480 -23.19 20.40 -2.71
N ASP A 481 -23.49 19.12 -2.46
CA ASP A 481 -24.16 18.30 -3.48
C ASP A 481 -25.58 18.84 -3.75
N ARG A 482 -26.33 19.20 -2.69
CA ARG A 482 -27.66 19.84 -2.80
C ARG A 482 -27.61 21.20 -3.51
N GLU A 483 -26.73 22.10 -3.07
CA GLU A 483 -26.54 23.46 -3.62
C GLU A 483 -26.13 23.41 -5.09
N ARG A 484 -25.28 22.46 -5.47
CA ARG A 484 -24.76 22.33 -6.83
C ARG A 484 -25.68 21.51 -7.73
N GLY A 485 -26.84 21.07 -7.24
CA GLY A 485 -27.81 20.34 -8.06
C GLY A 485 -27.28 18.98 -8.51
N VAL A 486 -26.48 18.32 -7.68
CA VAL A 486 -26.22 16.88 -7.84
C VAL A 486 -27.51 16.18 -7.36
N PRO A 487 -28.15 15.33 -8.18
CA PRO A 487 -29.38 14.64 -7.78
C PRO A 487 -29.16 13.85 -6.49
N ARG A 488 -30.22 13.72 -5.67
CA ARG A 488 -30.24 12.84 -4.50
C ARG A 488 -29.99 11.39 -4.92
N TYR A 489 -29.64 10.54 -3.96
CA TYR A 489 -29.04 9.24 -4.22
C TYR A 489 -29.85 8.34 -5.17
N ASN A 490 -31.16 8.20 -4.96
CA ASN A 490 -31.96 7.28 -5.75
C ASN A 490 -32.17 7.80 -7.19
N GLU A 491 -32.32 9.12 -7.36
CA GLU A 491 -32.38 9.75 -8.67
C GLU A 491 -31.03 9.69 -9.40
N PHE A 492 -29.94 9.91 -8.67
CA PHE A 492 -28.59 9.76 -9.20
C PHE A 492 -28.37 8.36 -9.79
N ARG A 493 -28.85 7.31 -9.11
CA ARG A 493 -28.79 5.93 -9.60
C ARG A 493 -29.58 5.74 -10.89
N ARG A 494 -30.80 6.29 -10.99
CA ARG A 494 -31.62 6.21 -12.21
C ARG A 494 -30.91 6.87 -13.39
N GLU A 495 -30.36 8.06 -13.17
CA GLU A 495 -29.72 8.86 -14.21
C GLU A 495 -28.48 8.18 -14.80
N ILE A 496 -27.76 7.36 -14.02
CA ILE A 496 -26.59 6.59 -14.49
C ILE A 496 -26.93 5.14 -14.86
N GLY A 497 -28.23 4.82 -15.02
CA GLY A 497 -28.69 3.51 -15.49
C GLY A 497 -28.64 2.38 -14.45
N LEU A 498 -28.45 2.69 -13.16
CA LEU A 498 -28.51 1.70 -12.08
C LEU A 498 -29.94 1.51 -11.57
N ASN A 499 -30.23 0.31 -11.08
CA ASN A 499 -31.52 0.04 -10.43
C ASN A 499 -31.67 0.92 -9.18
N PRO A 500 -32.78 1.66 -9.03
CA PRO A 500 -33.04 2.39 -7.80
C PRO A 500 -33.27 1.40 -6.65
N ILE A 501 -32.96 1.85 -5.42
CA ILE A 501 -33.39 1.12 -4.23
C ILE A 501 -34.90 1.24 -4.07
N THR A 502 -35.49 0.27 -3.37
CA THR A 502 -36.95 0.24 -3.10
C THR A 502 -37.26 0.37 -1.61
N LYS A 503 -36.25 0.18 -0.75
CA LYS A 503 -36.35 0.26 0.71
C LYS A 503 -34.95 0.47 1.33
N PHE A 504 -34.90 0.96 2.56
CA PHE A 504 -33.63 1.22 3.25
C PHE A 504 -32.82 -0.05 3.53
N GLU A 505 -33.47 -1.19 3.71
CA GLU A 505 -32.84 -2.50 3.90
C GLU A 505 -31.99 -2.93 2.71
N ASP A 506 -32.20 -2.32 1.53
CA ASP A 506 -31.34 -2.55 0.40
C ASP A 506 -29.93 -2.02 0.73
N LEU A 507 -29.77 -0.88 1.42
CA LEU A 507 -28.47 -0.26 1.70
C LEU A 507 -27.64 -0.99 2.75
N THR A 508 -28.25 -1.34 3.88
CA THR A 508 -27.53 -1.87 5.04
C THR A 508 -28.35 -2.86 5.85
N THR A 509 -27.67 -3.88 6.37
CA THR A 509 -28.23 -4.84 7.33
C THR A 509 -27.92 -4.48 8.78
N ASP A 510 -27.13 -3.44 9.06
CA ASP A 510 -26.85 -2.98 10.42
C ASP A 510 -28.09 -2.34 11.04
N PRO A 511 -28.68 -2.91 12.11
CA PRO A 511 -29.96 -2.44 12.65
C PRO A 511 -29.93 -0.99 13.15
N ALA A 512 -28.81 -0.56 13.74
CA ALA A 512 -28.67 0.78 14.28
C ALA A 512 -28.58 1.83 13.16
N THR A 513 -27.73 1.60 12.15
CA THR A 513 -27.62 2.45 10.97
C THR A 513 -28.94 2.49 10.19
N LEU A 514 -29.59 1.35 10.01
CA LEU A 514 -30.89 1.26 9.33
C LEU A 514 -31.97 2.09 10.04
N ALA A 515 -32.08 1.97 11.37
CA ALA A 515 -33.02 2.76 12.16
C ALA A 515 -32.74 4.26 12.06
N ASN A 516 -31.47 4.67 12.10
CA ASN A 516 -31.06 6.05 11.94
C ASN A 516 -31.35 6.61 10.55
N LEU A 517 -31.08 5.84 9.48
CA LEU A 517 -31.41 6.23 8.11
C LEU A 517 -32.91 6.47 7.96
N LYS A 518 -33.74 5.52 8.40
CA LYS A 518 -35.20 5.67 8.37
C LYS A 518 -35.68 6.87 9.16
N ARG A 519 -35.09 7.13 10.34
CA ARG A 519 -35.45 8.28 11.17
C ARG A 519 -35.09 9.60 10.50
N ILE A 520 -33.86 9.76 10.03
CA ILE A 520 -33.34 11.01 9.46
C ILE A 520 -34.06 11.36 8.16
N TYR A 521 -34.31 10.39 7.30
CA TYR A 521 -34.96 10.62 6.00
C TYR A 521 -36.49 10.43 6.05
N GLY A 522 -37.08 10.26 7.24
CA GLY A 522 -38.53 10.10 7.38
C GLY A 522 -39.09 8.86 6.68
N ASN A 523 -38.28 7.81 6.57
CA ASN A 523 -38.56 6.57 5.83
C ASN A 523 -38.90 6.82 4.34
N ASP A 524 -38.37 7.90 3.76
CA ASP A 524 -38.46 8.23 2.34
C ASP A 524 -37.10 8.08 1.67
N ILE A 525 -36.98 7.09 0.78
CA ILE A 525 -35.73 6.74 0.10
C ILE A 525 -35.29 7.79 -0.93
N GLU A 526 -36.21 8.62 -1.43
CA GLU A 526 -35.90 9.65 -2.43
C GLU A 526 -35.16 10.85 -1.83
N LYS A 527 -35.22 11.01 -0.51
CA LYS A 527 -34.54 12.09 0.21
C LYS A 527 -33.09 11.80 0.56
N ILE A 528 -32.63 10.56 0.35
CA ILE A 528 -31.28 10.15 0.75
C ILE A 528 -30.24 10.97 0.00
N ASP A 529 -29.33 11.62 0.74
CA ASP A 529 -28.22 12.37 0.16
C ASP A 529 -27.28 11.44 -0.61
N THR A 530 -26.76 11.90 -1.75
CA THR A 530 -25.88 11.09 -2.62
C THR A 530 -24.65 10.58 -1.89
N LEU A 531 -23.97 11.45 -1.14
CA LEU A 531 -22.85 11.03 -0.29
C LEU A 531 -23.27 9.98 0.76
N VAL A 532 -24.43 10.16 1.41
CA VAL A 532 -24.92 9.21 2.43
C VAL A 532 -25.22 7.86 1.79
N GLY A 533 -25.94 7.85 0.67
CA GLY A 533 -26.27 6.62 -0.04
C GLY A 533 -25.03 5.86 -0.48
N MET A 534 -24.05 6.53 -1.09
CA MET A 534 -22.78 5.91 -1.50
C MET A 534 -21.99 5.31 -0.31
N LEU A 535 -21.94 6.00 0.82
CA LEU A 535 -21.30 5.48 2.04
C LEU A 535 -22.13 4.37 2.70
N ALA A 536 -23.43 4.31 2.45
CA ALA A 536 -24.35 3.29 2.97
C ALA A 536 -24.36 2.01 2.12
N GLU A 537 -23.82 2.01 0.89
CA GLU A 537 -23.70 0.81 0.06
C GLU A 537 -22.78 -0.22 0.72
N THR A 538 -23.34 -1.15 1.49
CA THR A 538 -22.57 -2.18 2.21
C THR A 538 -22.26 -3.42 1.37
N VAL A 539 -23.09 -3.71 0.37
CA VAL A 539 -22.86 -4.82 -0.56
C VAL A 539 -22.02 -4.30 -1.73
N ARG A 540 -20.81 -4.82 -1.88
CA ARG A 540 -19.83 -4.41 -2.90
C ARG A 540 -19.18 -5.65 -3.53
N PRO A 541 -18.66 -5.55 -4.76
CA PRO A 541 -17.77 -6.59 -5.27
C PRO A 541 -16.55 -6.78 -4.35
N ASP A 542 -16.06 -8.02 -4.25
CA ASP A 542 -14.88 -8.32 -3.45
C ASP A 542 -13.69 -7.43 -3.87
N GLY A 543 -13.04 -6.82 -2.87
CA GLY A 543 -11.89 -5.93 -3.05
C GLY A 543 -12.18 -4.45 -3.27
N PHE A 544 -13.45 -4.05 -3.41
CA PHE A 544 -13.83 -2.65 -3.64
C PHE A 544 -13.91 -1.84 -2.34
N ALA A 545 -13.25 -0.68 -2.31
CA ALA A 545 -13.30 0.25 -1.19
C ALA A 545 -14.52 1.18 -1.20
N PHE A 546 -15.24 1.29 -2.33
CA PHE A 546 -16.49 2.05 -2.51
C PHE A 546 -17.49 1.24 -3.35
N GLY A 547 -18.77 1.62 -3.32
CA GLY A 547 -19.82 0.86 -4.00
C GLY A 547 -20.05 1.24 -5.47
N GLU A 548 -21.03 0.60 -6.09
CA GLU A 548 -21.28 0.61 -7.54
C GLU A 548 -21.68 1.99 -8.08
N THR A 549 -22.39 2.82 -7.30
CA THR A 549 -22.82 4.15 -7.75
C THR A 549 -21.63 5.06 -8.05
N ALA A 550 -20.65 5.09 -7.14
CA ALA A 550 -19.41 5.82 -7.38
C ALA A 550 -18.64 5.19 -8.55
N PHE A 551 -18.57 3.86 -8.63
CA PHE A 551 -17.83 3.15 -9.66
C PHE A 551 -18.29 3.48 -11.09
N GLN A 552 -19.60 3.62 -11.36
CA GLN A 552 -20.09 3.99 -12.70
C GLN A 552 -19.56 5.35 -13.16
N ILE A 553 -19.49 6.35 -12.27
CA ILE A 553 -18.87 7.65 -12.57
C ILE A 553 -17.36 7.51 -12.81
N PHE A 554 -16.68 6.62 -12.06
CA PHE A 554 -15.26 6.34 -12.23
C PHE A 554 -14.94 5.69 -13.58
N ILE A 555 -15.68 4.66 -14.01
CA ILE A 555 -15.43 3.95 -15.28
C ILE A 555 -15.42 4.93 -16.45
N MET A 556 -16.41 5.83 -16.49
CA MET A 556 -16.52 6.87 -17.50
C MET A 556 -15.40 7.90 -17.37
N ASN A 557 -15.28 8.58 -16.22
CA ASN A 557 -14.40 9.73 -16.09
C ASN A 557 -12.91 9.35 -16.05
N ALA A 558 -12.52 8.20 -15.48
CA ALA A 558 -11.14 7.74 -15.51
C ALA A 558 -10.67 7.46 -16.94
N SER A 559 -11.52 6.83 -17.74
CA SER A 559 -11.25 6.61 -19.17
C SER A 559 -11.21 7.94 -19.93
N ARG A 560 -12.16 8.85 -19.65
CA ARG A 560 -12.30 10.14 -20.31
C ARG A 560 -11.09 11.05 -20.09
N ARG A 561 -10.50 11.06 -18.90
CA ARG A 561 -9.26 11.82 -18.59
C ARG A 561 -8.08 11.47 -19.49
N LEU A 562 -8.00 10.22 -19.95
CA LEU A 562 -6.92 9.75 -20.82
C LEU A 562 -7.30 9.93 -22.30
N MET A 563 -8.48 9.47 -22.71
CA MET A 563 -8.83 9.40 -24.13
C MET A 563 -9.13 10.76 -24.78
N THR A 564 -9.42 11.78 -23.99
CA THR A 564 -9.71 13.14 -24.51
C THR A 564 -8.47 14.02 -24.59
N ASP A 565 -7.37 13.62 -23.95
CA ASP A 565 -6.15 14.41 -23.89
C ASP A 565 -5.20 13.98 -25.00
N ARG A 566 -4.74 14.91 -25.85
CA ARG A 566 -3.81 14.55 -26.93
C ARG A 566 -2.49 14.03 -26.42
N PHE A 567 -2.04 14.48 -25.24
CA PHE A 567 -0.76 14.08 -24.67
C PHE A 567 -0.79 12.66 -24.10
N TYR A 568 -1.99 12.07 -23.93
CA TYR A 568 -2.16 10.64 -23.64
C TYR A 568 -2.57 9.84 -24.88
N THR A 569 -2.81 10.48 -26.03
CA THR A 569 -3.24 9.81 -27.26
C THR A 569 -2.27 10.14 -28.40
N LYS A 570 -2.66 10.99 -29.35
CA LYS A 570 -1.90 11.31 -30.57
C LYS A 570 -0.47 11.78 -30.31
N ASP A 571 -0.24 12.49 -29.22
CA ASP A 571 1.03 13.10 -28.85
C ASP A 571 1.77 12.31 -27.75
N TYR A 572 1.26 11.13 -27.33
CA TYR A 572 1.99 10.19 -26.48
C TYR A 572 3.01 9.39 -27.31
N ARG A 573 4.04 10.09 -27.81
CA ARG A 573 5.05 9.53 -28.72
C ARG A 573 6.43 10.19 -28.54
N PRO A 574 7.52 9.52 -28.95
CA PRO A 574 8.88 9.99 -28.68
C PRO A 574 9.18 11.40 -29.20
N GLU A 575 8.54 11.86 -30.27
CA GLU A 575 8.77 13.19 -30.84
C GLU A 575 8.29 14.32 -29.91
N ILE A 576 7.36 14.03 -29.00
CA ILE A 576 6.79 14.99 -28.05
C ILE A 576 7.36 14.77 -26.65
N TYR A 577 7.51 13.50 -26.23
CA TYR A 577 7.96 13.15 -24.89
C TYR A 577 9.46 12.92 -24.76
N THR A 578 10.19 12.82 -25.87
CA THR A 578 11.50 12.13 -26.01
C THR A 578 11.41 10.61 -25.82
N ALA A 579 12.36 9.87 -26.39
CA ALA A 579 12.44 8.42 -26.20
C ALA A 579 12.73 8.07 -24.73
N GLU A 580 13.61 8.81 -24.08
CA GLU A 580 13.98 8.62 -22.67
C GLU A 580 12.83 8.99 -21.74
N GLY A 581 12.07 10.05 -22.06
CA GLY A 581 10.90 10.45 -21.30
C GLY A 581 9.81 9.39 -21.31
N LEU A 582 9.46 8.83 -22.47
CA LEU A 582 8.52 7.71 -22.54
C LEU A 582 9.04 6.47 -21.82
N ALA A 583 10.32 6.12 -22.00
CA ALA A 583 10.92 5.00 -21.29
C ALA A 583 10.88 5.20 -19.76
N TRP A 584 10.99 6.44 -19.29
CA TRP A 584 10.84 6.78 -17.88
C TRP A 584 9.41 6.50 -17.40
N VAL A 585 8.39 6.96 -18.14
CA VAL A 585 6.98 6.68 -17.80
C VAL A 585 6.73 5.18 -17.78
N GLU A 586 7.09 4.47 -18.84
CA GLU A 586 6.75 3.05 -19.02
C GLU A 586 7.45 2.11 -18.04
N ASN A 587 8.68 2.42 -17.61
CA ASN A 587 9.49 1.54 -16.75
C ASN A 587 9.52 1.95 -15.26
N THR A 588 8.82 3.01 -14.87
CA THR A 588 8.78 3.47 -13.48
C THR A 588 7.43 3.14 -12.82
N THR A 589 7.49 2.63 -11.60
CA THR A 589 6.35 2.44 -10.68
C THR A 589 6.43 3.41 -9.50
N MET A 590 5.37 3.54 -8.70
CA MET A 590 5.43 4.31 -7.45
C MET A 590 6.50 3.77 -6.48
N VAL A 591 6.70 2.45 -6.46
CA VAL A 591 7.76 1.83 -5.63
C VAL A 591 9.15 2.28 -6.10
N ASP A 592 9.37 2.41 -7.41
CA ASP A 592 10.64 2.92 -7.95
C ASP A 592 10.86 4.38 -7.60
N VAL A 593 9.81 5.22 -7.68
CA VAL A 593 9.88 6.63 -7.24
C VAL A 593 10.24 6.72 -5.75
N LEU A 594 9.59 5.91 -4.90
CA LEU A 594 9.90 5.87 -3.46
C LEU A 594 11.35 5.45 -3.21
N LYS A 595 11.83 4.38 -3.85
CA LYS A 595 13.23 3.91 -3.71
C LYS A 595 14.24 4.92 -4.21
N ARG A 596 13.96 5.62 -5.32
CA ARG A 596 14.86 6.62 -5.92
C ARG A 596 15.12 7.79 -4.97
N HIS A 597 14.09 8.23 -4.25
CA HIS A 597 14.16 9.44 -3.41
C HIS A 597 14.25 9.17 -1.91
N ASN A 598 14.07 7.91 -1.47
CA ASN A 598 14.13 7.48 -0.06
C ASN A 598 14.86 6.11 0.02
N PRO A 599 16.18 6.06 -0.25
CA PRO A 599 16.93 4.80 -0.34
C PRO A 599 16.90 3.94 0.93
N ASP A 600 16.68 4.56 2.10
CA ASP A 600 16.55 3.86 3.39
C ASP A 600 15.30 2.96 3.46
N LEU A 601 14.34 3.13 2.55
CA LEU A 601 13.15 2.29 2.45
C LEU A 601 13.34 1.03 1.59
N VAL A 602 14.47 0.87 0.90
CA VAL A 602 14.67 -0.22 -0.06
C VAL A 602 14.38 -1.59 0.57
N ASP A 603 14.88 -1.83 1.79
CA ASP A 603 14.65 -3.07 2.51
C ASP A 603 13.17 -3.23 2.92
N SER A 604 12.49 -2.15 3.28
CA SER A 604 11.06 -2.18 3.65
C SER A 604 10.11 -2.38 2.48
N LEU A 605 10.58 -2.12 1.25
CA LEU A 605 9.84 -2.22 0.00
C LEU A 605 10.13 -3.52 -0.76
N VAL A 606 10.83 -4.47 -0.15
CA VAL A 606 11.11 -5.78 -0.76
C VAL A 606 9.80 -6.54 -1.02
N GLY A 607 9.61 -6.97 -2.27
CA GLY A 607 8.41 -7.67 -2.72
C GLY A 607 7.12 -6.85 -2.68
N VAL A 608 7.20 -5.54 -2.42
CA VAL A 608 6.06 -4.63 -2.57
C VAL A 608 5.88 -4.35 -4.06
N GLU A 609 4.83 -4.92 -4.66
CA GLU A 609 4.51 -4.74 -6.07
C GLU A 609 3.67 -3.48 -6.34
N ASN A 610 2.91 -3.03 -5.34
CA ASN A 610 2.04 -1.86 -5.43
C ASN A 610 2.18 -1.04 -4.15
N ALA A 611 2.65 0.21 -4.28
CA ALA A 611 2.96 1.06 -3.14
C ALA A 611 1.75 1.47 -2.29
N PHE A 612 0.51 1.29 -2.79
CA PHE A 612 -0.73 1.67 -2.10
C PHE A 612 -1.41 0.50 -1.36
N LYS A 613 -0.93 -0.73 -1.54
CA LYS A 613 -1.34 -1.90 -0.74
C LYS A 613 -0.52 -1.93 0.57
N PRO A 614 -1.04 -2.51 1.67
CA PRO A 614 -0.31 -2.59 2.95
C PRO A 614 1.07 -3.24 2.81
N TRP A 615 2.09 -2.61 3.38
CA TRP A 615 3.47 -3.13 3.33
C TRP A 615 3.66 -4.22 4.40
N GLY A 616 4.24 -5.36 4.00
CA GLY A 616 4.44 -6.54 4.86
C GLY A 616 5.76 -7.27 4.60
N LEU A 617 5.94 -8.42 5.25
CA LEU A 617 6.97 -9.38 4.85
C LEU A 617 6.53 -10.08 3.58
N ASN A 618 7.31 -9.89 2.51
CA ASN A 618 7.14 -10.61 1.26
C ASN A 618 8.37 -11.49 1.00
N ILE A 619 8.12 -12.70 0.46
CA ILE A 619 9.16 -13.63 0.03
C ILE A 619 8.99 -13.83 -1.48
N PRO A 620 9.68 -13.04 -2.32
CA PRO A 620 9.61 -13.16 -3.77
C PRO A 620 9.99 -14.56 -4.26
N ALA A 621 9.47 -14.95 -5.42
CA ALA A 621 9.68 -16.29 -5.97
C ALA A 621 11.17 -16.64 -6.18
N ASP A 622 12.00 -15.64 -6.45
CA ASP A 622 13.45 -15.75 -6.65
C ASP A 622 14.26 -15.63 -5.35
N TYR A 623 13.64 -15.45 -4.18
CA TYR A 623 14.29 -15.23 -2.88
C TYR A 623 15.45 -16.20 -2.59
N GLN A 624 15.30 -17.49 -2.96
CA GLN A 624 16.34 -18.49 -2.71
C GLN A 624 17.64 -18.23 -3.48
N THR A 625 17.58 -17.45 -4.56
CA THR A 625 18.73 -17.08 -5.39
C THR A 625 19.44 -15.82 -4.92
N TRP A 626 18.92 -15.14 -3.90
CA TRP A 626 19.48 -13.86 -3.45
C TRP A 626 20.82 -14.00 -2.70
N PRO A 627 21.60 -12.91 -2.64
CA PRO A 627 22.73 -12.80 -1.72
C PRO A 627 22.32 -13.01 -0.25
N ALA A 628 23.21 -13.58 0.54
CA ALA A 628 23.05 -13.91 1.94
C ALA A 628 22.69 -12.68 2.79
N LYS A 629 23.34 -11.53 2.51
CA LYS A 629 23.01 -10.26 3.16
C LYS A 629 21.57 -9.83 2.89
N ALA A 630 21.13 -9.88 1.64
CA ALA A 630 19.77 -9.48 1.25
C ALA A 630 18.70 -10.38 1.91
N LYS A 631 18.97 -11.68 2.01
CA LYS A 631 18.10 -12.61 2.77
C LYS A 631 18.02 -12.23 4.25
N GLN A 632 19.16 -11.99 4.89
CA GLN A 632 19.23 -11.58 6.30
C GLN A 632 18.47 -10.29 6.54
N ASP A 633 18.71 -9.26 5.72
CA ASP A 633 18.11 -7.94 5.90
C ASP A 633 16.60 -7.98 5.65
N ASN A 634 16.11 -8.70 4.63
CA ASN A 634 14.67 -8.85 4.39
C ASN A 634 13.94 -9.48 5.59
N LEU A 635 14.45 -10.62 6.10
CA LEU A 635 13.82 -11.30 7.23
C LEU A 635 13.96 -10.50 8.54
N TRP A 636 15.05 -9.74 8.68
CA TRP A 636 15.27 -8.89 9.85
C TRP A 636 14.33 -7.67 9.85
N VAL A 637 14.35 -6.89 8.77
CA VAL A 637 13.59 -5.64 8.65
C VAL A 637 12.09 -5.92 8.53
N ASN A 638 11.68 -6.83 7.64
CA ASN A 638 10.25 -7.04 7.36
C ASN A 638 9.62 -8.12 8.23
N GLY A 639 10.42 -9.00 8.84
CA GLY A 639 9.94 -10.04 9.75
C GLY A 639 10.17 -9.66 11.21
N ALA A 640 11.44 -9.69 11.64
CA ALA A 640 11.82 -9.62 13.04
C ALA A 640 11.46 -8.29 13.71
N LEU A 641 11.90 -7.16 13.13
CA LEU A 641 11.62 -5.82 13.67
C LEU A 641 10.11 -5.49 13.61
N ARG A 642 9.41 -5.89 12.54
CA ARG A 642 7.97 -5.60 12.37
C ARG A 642 7.08 -6.34 13.35
N SER A 643 7.58 -7.40 13.95
CA SER A 643 6.81 -8.17 14.92
C SER A 643 7.48 -8.23 16.29
N GLN A 644 8.36 -7.25 16.54
CA GLN A 644 8.93 -7.00 17.85
C GLN A 644 7.83 -6.67 18.85
N TYR A 645 7.91 -7.27 20.04
CA TYR A 645 7.04 -6.91 21.15
C TYR A 645 7.45 -5.56 21.73
N ALA A 646 6.47 -4.73 22.07
CA ALA A 646 6.73 -3.50 22.80
C ALA A 646 7.29 -3.77 24.19
N ASP A 647 8.02 -2.80 24.75
CA ASP A 647 8.60 -2.93 26.09
C ASP A 647 7.52 -3.23 27.14
N GLY A 648 7.80 -4.22 28.00
CA GLY A 648 6.86 -4.69 29.01
C GLY A 648 5.67 -5.50 28.47
N GLN A 649 5.58 -5.73 27.15
CA GLN A 649 4.51 -6.53 26.51
C GLN A 649 5.01 -7.89 26.01
N LEU A 650 6.01 -8.47 26.68
CA LEU A 650 6.47 -9.81 26.35
C LEU A 650 5.36 -10.83 26.65
N PRO A 651 5.04 -11.75 25.73
CA PRO A 651 4.12 -12.84 26.02
C PRO A 651 4.71 -13.72 27.12
N GLN A 652 3.84 -14.31 27.95
CA GLN A 652 4.27 -15.29 28.96
C GLN A 652 4.98 -16.46 28.28
N LEU A 653 5.99 -17.01 28.94
CA LEU A 653 6.62 -18.25 28.48
C LEU A 653 5.57 -19.36 28.54
N ALA A 654 5.60 -20.27 27.57
CA ALA A 654 4.60 -21.32 27.42
C ALA A 654 5.25 -22.71 27.52
N ASP A 655 4.51 -23.66 28.08
CA ASP A 655 4.91 -25.07 28.10
C ASP A 655 4.72 -25.72 26.72
N THR A 656 5.22 -26.95 26.57
CA THR A 656 5.18 -27.69 25.29
C THR A 656 3.75 -28.04 24.86
N ASP A 657 3.34 -27.56 23.70
CA ASP A 657 2.08 -27.93 23.05
C ASP A 657 2.27 -29.20 22.20
N THR A 658 2.04 -30.35 22.83
CA THR A 658 2.13 -31.66 22.19
C THR A 658 1.11 -31.86 21.06
N SER A 659 -0.04 -31.17 21.10
CA SER A 659 -1.06 -31.25 20.06
C SER A 659 -0.60 -30.56 18.76
N ALA A 660 0.04 -29.39 18.89
CA ALA A 660 0.67 -28.70 17.77
C ALA A 660 1.82 -29.50 17.15
N LEU A 661 2.53 -30.32 17.94
CA LEU A 661 3.59 -31.21 17.42
C LEU A 661 3.03 -32.40 16.63
N LEU A 662 1.88 -32.96 17.02
CA LEU A 662 1.23 -34.11 16.37
C LEU A 662 0.62 -33.75 15.00
N ALA A 663 0.26 -32.48 14.77
CA ALA A 663 -0.41 -31.99 13.57
C ALA A 663 0.54 -31.68 12.39
N ASN A 664 1.28 -32.68 11.87
CA ASN A 664 2.19 -32.55 10.71
C ASN A 664 3.43 -31.64 10.88
N THR A 665 3.52 -30.86 11.96
CA THR A 665 4.61 -29.92 12.28
C THR A 665 6.00 -30.59 12.31
N LEU A 666 6.10 -31.79 12.88
CA LEU A 666 7.36 -32.54 12.97
C LEU A 666 7.87 -32.99 11.60
N TRP A 667 6.97 -33.43 10.72
CA TRP A 667 7.34 -33.83 9.36
C TRP A 667 7.82 -32.63 8.53
N LYS A 668 7.17 -31.48 8.67
CA LYS A 668 7.64 -30.23 8.03
C LYS A 668 9.04 -29.88 8.49
N LYS A 669 9.33 -29.96 9.80
CA LYS A 669 10.64 -29.66 10.38
C LYS A 669 11.79 -30.44 9.76
N VAL A 670 11.55 -31.67 9.30
CA VAL A 670 12.60 -32.52 8.74
C VAL A 670 12.60 -32.55 7.21
N ARG A 671 11.49 -32.17 6.56
CA ARG A 671 11.36 -32.19 5.09
C ARG A 671 11.66 -30.83 4.46
N GLU A 672 11.03 -29.77 4.95
CA GLU A 672 11.07 -28.45 4.31
C GLU A 672 12.46 -27.80 4.39
N ASP A 673 12.95 -27.27 3.27
CA ASP A 673 14.22 -26.53 3.17
C ASP A 673 13.93 -25.06 2.79
N VAL A 674 13.29 -24.36 3.71
CA VAL A 674 12.85 -22.96 3.55
C VAL A 674 13.37 -22.09 4.70
N ASP A 675 13.40 -20.78 4.48
CA ASP A 675 13.81 -19.80 5.51
C ASP A 675 12.66 -19.26 6.34
N VAL A 676 11.45 -19.27 5.78
CA VAL A 676 10.24 -18.75 6.40
C VAL A 676 9.29 -19.89 6.70
N VAL A 677 8.56 -19.75 7.81
CA VAL A 677 7.60 -20.73 8.28
C VAL A 677 6.46 -20.93 7.25
N PRO A 678 6.08 -22.17 6.91
CA PRO A 678 4.91 -22.44 6.06
C PRO A 678 3.60 -21.95 6.70
N ALA A 679 2.62 -21.52 5.90
CA ALA A 679 1.39 -20.88 6.39
C ALA A 679 0.56 -21.70 7.40
N ASP A 680 0.65 -23.03 7.33
CA ASP A 680 -0.06 -24.00 8.17
C ASP A 680 0.86 -24.66 9.22
N TYR A 681 1.88 -23.94 9.71
CA TYR A 681 2.80 -24.38 10.75
C TYR A 681 2.53 -23.65 12.07
N THR A 682 2.38 -24.43 13.15
CA THR A 682 2.29 -23.91 14.52
C THR A 682 3.49 -24.37 15.33
N LYS A 683 4.17 -23.43 15.98
CA LYS A 683 5.30 -23.75 16.86
C LYS A 683 4.78 -24.31 18.19
N GLY A 684 4.99 -25.59 18.46
CA GLY A 684 4.61 -26.24 19.73
C GLY A 684 5.70 -26.31 20.81
N MET A 685 6.93 -25.90 20.49
CA MET A 685 8.07 -25.90 21.43
C MET A 685 9.00 -24.73 21.15
N HIS A 686 9.85 -24.43 22.13
CA HIS A 686 10.82 -23.35 22.04
C HIS A 686 10.19 -21.97 21.88
N GLN A 687 8.96 -21.74 22.35
CA GLN A 687 8.20 -20.53 22.06
C GLN A 687 8.78 -19.29 22.74
N HIS A 688 8.46 -18.11 22.20
CA HIS A 688 8.67 -16.81 22.81
C HIS A 688 10.13 -16.51 23.19
N GLY A 689 11.05 -16.80 22.26
CA GLY A 689 12.48 -16.49 22.42
C GLY A 689 12.88 -15.08 21.97
N VAL A 690 14.19 -14.85 21.91
CA VAL A 690 14.79 -13.64 21.31
C VAL A 690 15.59 -13.99 20.06
N MET A 691 15.79 -13.00 19.19
CA MET A 691 16.55 -13.12 17.95
C MET A 691 17.56 -11.98 17.78
N ALA A 692 18.68 -12.28 17.12
CA ALA A 692 19.66 -11.29 16.70
C ALA A 692 20.29 -11.65 15.35
N LYS A 693 20.82 -10.65 14.64
CA LYS A 693 21.78 -10.85 13.56
C LYS A 693 23.13 -11.29 14.15
N VAL A 694 23.78 -12.24 13.50
CA VAL A 694 25.07 -12.78 13.92
C VAL A 694 26.01 -13.04 12.74
N LYS A 695 27.30 -13.11 13.06
CA LYS A 695 28.34 -13.68 12.19
C LYS A 695 29.16 -14.75 12.90
N PHE A 696 29.62 -15.72 12.13
CA PHE A 696 30.56 -16.76 12.56
C PHE A 696 31.97 -16.41 12.07
N LYS A 697 32.87 -16.13 13.02
CA LYS A 697 34.28 -15.85 12.78
C LYS A 697 35.10 -17.13 12.91
N PRO A 698 35.68 -17.68 11.83
CA PRO A 698 36.47 -18.90 11.91
C PRO A 698 37.82 -18.63 12.59
N VAL A 699 38.37 -19.62 13.28
CA VAL A 699 39.80 -19.58 13.67
C VAL A 699 40.68 -20.05 12.52
N ALA A 700 41.89 -19.49 12.43
CA ALA A 700 42.87 -19.92 11.44
C ALA A 700 43.20 -21.41 11.59
N GLY A 701 43.29 -22.12 10.46
CA GLY A 701 43.62 -23.55 10.45
C GLY A 701 42.48 -24.48 10.90
N ASN A 702 41.24 -23.99 11.02
CA ASN A 702 40.06 -24.82 11.28
C ASN A 702 39.98 -26.00 10.26
N PRO A 703 39.90 -27.27 10.70
CA PRO A 703 39.95 -28.43 9.80
C PRO A 703 38.66 -28.68 8.99
N TYR A 704 37.55 -28.02 9.31
CA TYR A 704 36.24 -28.27 8.68
C TYR A 704 35.95 -27.32 7.53
N THR A 705 35.19 -27.75 6.52
CA THR A 705 34.95 -26.95 5.31
C THR A 705 33.64 -26.18 5.34
N GLY A 706 33.32 -25.46 4.25
CA GLY A 706 32.02 -24.81 4.04
C GLY A 706 31.81 -23.60 4.94
N LEU A 707 30.63 -23.47 5.53
CA LEU A 707 30.25 -22.37 6.44
C LEU A 707 31.07 -22.33 7.73
N PHE A 708 31.78 -23.42 8.06
CA PHE A 708 32.77 -23.41 9.14
C PHE A 708 34.04 -22.61 8.78
N GLN A 709 34.21 -22.18 7.52
CA GLN A 709 35.29 -21.28 7.10
C GLN A 709 34.87 -19.80 7.11
N GLY A 710 33.68 -19.48 7.63
CA GLY A 710 33.19 -18.11 7.79
C GLY A 710 31.77 -17.92 7.27
N ALA A 711 31.00 -17.12 8.00
CA ALA A 711 29.67 -16.69 7.60
C ALA A 711 29.33 -15.34 8.26
N ASP A 712 29.35 -14.25 7.50
CA ASP A 712 29.08 -12.89 7.96
C ASP A 712 27.58 -12.60 8.15
N HIS A 713 26.73 -13.35 7.45
CA HIS A 713 25.27 -13.16 7.47
C HIS A 713 24.53 -14.37 8.05
N GLY A 714 23.96 -14.20 9.25
CA GLY A 714 23.10 -15.20 9.88
C GLY A 714 22.10 -14.63 10.89
N LEU A 715 21.10 -15.44 11.25
CA LEU A 715 20.19 -15.18 12.37
C LEU A 715 20.45 -16.18 13.48
N LEU A 716 20.50 -15.68 14.71
CA LEU A 716 20.55 -16.45 15.93
C LEU A 716 19.24 -16.31 16.67
N ARG A 717 18.70 -17.42 17.15
CA ARG A 717 17.54 -17.48 18.03
C ARG A 717 17.90 -18.18 19.32
N LEU A 718 17.61 -17.55 20.45
CA LEU A 718 17.78 -18.09 21.79
C LEU A 718 16.41 -18.21 22.45
N SER A 719 16.10 -19.38 23.01
CA SER A 719 14.79 -19.69 23.59
C SER A 719 14.88 -20.82 24.60
N LEU A 720 13.87 -20.96 25.45
CA LEU A 720 13.73 -22.13 26.32
C LEU A 720 12.86 -23.18 25.66
N ALA A 721 13.17 -24.47 25.84
CA ALA A 721 12.36 -25.57 25.28
C ALA A 721 10.89 -25.52 25.72
N ALA A 722 10.67 -25.18 26.99
CA ALA A 722 9.38 -25.02 27.65
C ALA A 722 9.49 -23.96 28.77
N GLU A 723 8.36 -23.55 29.33
CA GLU A 723 8.30 -22.67 30.51
C GLU A 723 9.14 -23.23 31.69
N PRO A 724 9.92 -22.39 32.40
CA PRO A 724 10.65 -22.80 33.60
C PRO A 724 9.68 -23.30 34.69
N GLY A 725 9.74 -24.60 35.01
CA GLY A 725 8.83 -25.23 35.96
C GLY A 725 9.25 -26.67 36.29
N LYS A 726 8.35 -27.65 36.08
CA LYS A 726 8.64 -29.08 36.28
C LYS A 726 9.84 -29.59 35.47
N ASN A 727 10.11 -29.00 34.32
CA ASN A 727 11.14 -29.42 33.38
C ASN A 727 12.50 -28.71 33.58
N GLY A 728 12.59 -27.80 34.56
CA GLY A 728 13.76 -26.96 34.79
C GLY A 728 13.99 -25.89 33.71
N PHE A 729 15.05 -25.10 33.85
CA PHE A 729 15.45 -24.11 32.85
C PHE A 729 16.20 -24.80 31.70
N GLN A 730 15.69 -24.74 30.46
CA GLN A 730 16.20 -25.50 29.31
C GLN A 730 16.65 -24.61 28.13
N PRO A 731 17.85 -24.00 28.19
CA PRO A 731 18.35 -23.15 27.10
C PRO A 731 18.56 -23.90 25.79
N GLY A 732 18.05 -23.31 24.72
CA GLY A 732 18.22 -23.77 23.35
C GLY A 732 18.63 -22.66 22.41
N LEU A 733 19.41 -23.04 21.41
CA LEU A 733 19.95 -22.17 20.37
C LEU A 733 19.52 -22.68 19.00
N SER A 734 19.22 -21.77 18.07
CA SER A 734 19.15 -22.09 16.65
C SER A 734 19.88 -21.02 15.86
N TRP A 735 20.90 -21.43 15.11
CA TRP A 735 21.67 -20.56 14.22
C TRP A 735 21.36 -20.91 12.77
N LYS A 736 20.96 -19.90 12.00
CA LYS A 736 20.79 -19.98 10.54
C LYS A 736 21.85 -19.11 9.88
N ALA A 737 22.62 -19.70 8.97
CA ALA A 737 23.56 -19.01 8.10
C ALA A 737 22.95 -18.92 6.69
N PHE A 738 22.84 -17.70 6.17
CA PHE A 738 22.36 -17.47 4.80
C PHE A 738 23.48 -17.74 3.81
N VAL A 739 23.08 -18.15 2.60
CA VAL A 739 24.00 -18.54 1.53
C VAL A 739 23.60 -17.84 0.23
N ASP A 740 24.56 -17.28 -0.48
CA ASP A 740 24.36 -16.65 -1.78
C ASP A 740 23.82 -17.66 -2.79
N GLY A 741 22.75 -17.31 -3.50
CA GLY A 741 22.27 -18.11 -4.63
C GLY A 741 21.67 -19.48 -4.28
N LYS A 742 21.60 -19.85 -2.99
CA LYS A 742 21.25 -21.20 -2.54
C LYS A 742 20.39 -21.19 -1.27
N PRO A 743 19.66 -22.29 -0.97
CA PRO A 743 18.98 -22.41 0.31
C PRO A 743 19.93 -22.27 1.50
N SER A 744 19.47 -21.58 2.54
CA SER A 744 20.25 -21.34 3.75
C SER A 744 20.52 -22.64 4.52
N ARG A 745 21.43 -22.58 5.50
CA ARG A 745 21.78 -23.72 6.35
C ARG A 745 21.59 -23.36 7.80
N ASN A 746 21.29 -24.33 8.65
CA ASN A 746 21.09 -24.04 10.07
C ASN A 746 21.53 -25.20 10.97
N VAL A 747 21.71 -24.90 12.24
CA VAL A 747 21.90 -25.89 13.29
C VAL A 747 21.08 -25.46 14.50
N ALA A 748 20.43 -26.43 15.14
CA ALA A 748 19.82 -26.26 16.45
C ALA A 748 20.65 -27.00 17.50
N ALA A 749 20.72 -26.44 18.70
CA ALA A 749 21.47 -26.97 19.82
C ALA A 749 20.70 -26.78 21.13
N LEU A 750 20.87 -27.71 22.06
CA LEU A 750 20.28 -27.67 23.39
C LEU A 750 21.36 -28.00 24.43
N GLN A 751 21.15 -27.59 25.67
CA GLN A 751 22.00 -28.00 26.78
C GLN A 751 21.78 -29.50 27.09
N SER A 752 20.55 -29.88 27.43
CA SER A 752 20.11 -31.27 27.67
C SER A 752 18.59 -31.34 27.69
N TRP A 753 18.02 -32.54 27.59
CA TRP A 753 16.57 -32.75 27.73
C TRP A 753 16.05 -32.51 29.15
N THR A 754 16.93 -32.54 30.15
CA THR A 754 16.61 -32.30 31.56
C THR A 754 16.85 -30.85 32.00
N GLY A 755 17.46 -30.02 31.15
CA GLY A 755 17.85 -28.66 31.48
C GLY A 755 18.98 -28.53 32.50
N GLN A 756 19.08 -27.32 33.04
CA GLN A 756 20.06 -26.90 34.05
C GLN A 756 19.42 -26.55 35.41
N GLY A 757 18.29 -27.20 35.72
CA GLY A 757 17.60 -27.06 37.00
C GLY A 757 17.11 -25.62 37.27
N GLN A 758 17.43 -25.09 38.45
CA GLN A 758 17.04 -23.75 38.90
C GLN A 758 18.09 -22.68 38.58
N ASN A 759 19.04 -22.95 37.68
CA ASN A 759 19.98 -21.93 37.21
C ASN A 759 19.37 -21.20 36.00
N TYR A 760 18.93 -19.96 36.19
CA TYR A 760 18.28 -19.16 35.13
C TYR A 760 19.26 -18.38 34.26
N ASN A 761 20.57 -18.52 34.48
CA ASN A 761 21.56 -17.92 33.60
C ASN A 761 21.62 -18.69 32.27
N PHE A 762 21.14 -18.08 31.19
CA PHE A 762 21.09 -18.65 29.84
C PHE A 762 22.46 -19.14 29.33
N PHE A 763 23.54 -18.51 29.77
CA PHE A 763 24.91 -18.79 29.36
C PHE A 763 25.70 -19.64 30.37
N ALA A 764 25.04 -20.31 31.31
CA ALA A 764 25.72 -21.12 32.33
C ALA A 764 26.48 -22.33 31.76
N ASN A 765 25.91 -22.98 30.74
CA ASN A 765 26.36 -24.25 30.18
C ASN A 765 26.50 -24.21 28.66
N GLU A 766 27.34 -25.10 28.12
CA GLU A 766 27.49 -25.27 26.67
C GLU A 766 26.25 -25.95 26.03
N LEU A 767 25.99 -25.62 24.77
CA LEU A 767 24.92 -26.19 23.96
C LEU A 767 25.49 -27.04 22.83
N SER A 768 24.80 -28.12 22.47
CA SER A 768 25.23 -29.00 21.37
C SER A 768 24.04 -29.54 20.59
N GLN A 769 24.25 -29.87 19.31
CA GLN A 769 23.23 -30.48 18.46
C GLN A 769 23.02 -31.98 18.73
N ILE A 770 23.94 -32.58 19.48
CA ILE A 770 23.78 -33.91 20.08
C ILE A 770 23.54 -33.71 21.57
N VAL A 771 22.43 -34.23 22.07
CA VAL A 771 21.90 -33.90 23.39
C VAL A 771 21.76 -35.16 24.26
N ASP A 772 22.04 -35.01 25.56
CA ASP A 772 21.79 -36.10 26.52
C ASP A 772 20.30 -36.18 26.82
N ALA A 773 19.73 -37.37 26.55
CA ALA A 773 18.31 -37.66 26.62
C ALA A 773 17.81 -37.90 28.06
N GLY A 774 18.71 -38.22 29.00
CA GLY A 774 18.30 -38.67 30.33
C GLY A 774 17.49 -39.98 30.30
N LEU A 775 16.57 -40.16 31.27
CA LEU A 775 15.62 -41.27 31.30
C LEU A 775 14.45 -41.00 30.33
N VAL A 776 13.90 -42.07 29.74
CA VAL A 776 12.91 -42.02 28.64
C VAL A 776 11.75 -41.08 28.97
N ASP A 777 11.61 -40.02 28.17
CA ASP A 777 10.51 -39.06 28.22
C ASP A 777 9.52 -39.32 27.07
N SER A 778 8.24 -39.05 27.32
CA SER A 778 7.14 -39.07 26.36
C SER A 778 7.43 -38.33 25.05
N LEU A 779 8.22 -37.25 25.10
CA LEU A 779 8.66 -36.52 23.92
C LEU A 779 9.61 -37.32 23.01
N GLN A 780 10.46 -38.21 23.57
CA GLN A 780 11.36 -39.03 22.74
C GLN A 780 10.58 -39.99 21.84
N VAL A 781 9.47 -40.52 22.34
CA VAL A 781 8.56 -41.39 21.54
C VAL A 781 7.96 -40.60 20.39
N LEU A 782 7.55 -39.35 20.64
CA LEU A 782 7.00 -38.48 19.60
C LEU A 782 8.02 -38.15 18.50
N PHE A 783 9.26 -37.79 18.87
CA PHE A 783 10.30 -37.49 17.88
C PHE A 783 10.82 -38.72 17.13
N ALA A 784 10.73 -39.91 17.74
CA ALA A 784 11.04 -41.17 17.05
C ALA A 784 10.13 -41.44 15.84
N ALA A 785 8.97 -40.77 15.75
CA ALA A 785 8.10 -40.84 14.58
C ALA A 785 8.73 -40.26 13.29
N VAL A 786 9.73 -39.38 13.41
CA VAL A 786 10.35 -38.69 12.26
C VAL A 786 11.86 -38.92 12.11
N SER A 787 12.53 -39.46 13.13
CA SER A 787 13.99 -39.73 13.14
C SER A 787 14.31 -40.99 13.95
N LEU A 788 15.23 -41.83 13.47
CA LEU A 788 15.73 -42.99 14.22
C LEU A 788 16.67 -42.57 15.36
N LYS A 789 17.21 -41.36 15.30
CA LYS A 789 18.09 -40.77 16.33
C LYS A 789 17.56 -39.40 16.76
N PRO A 790 16.48 -39.35 17.55
CA PRO A 790 15.81 -38.09 17.92
C PRO A 790 16.68 -37.13 18.76
N THR A 791 17.79 -37.62 19.32
CA THR A 791 18.74 -36.83 20.12
C THR A 791 19.93 -36.30 19.31
N GLN A 792 19.94 -36.49 17.98
CA GLN A 792 21.07 -36.15 17.12
C GLN A 792 20.60 -35.39 15.88
N LEU A 793 21.19 -34.21 15.67
CA LEU A 793 21.07 -33.46 14.43
C LEU A 793 22.39 -33.47 13.66
N ARG A 794 22.30 -33.53 12.34
CA ARG A 794 23.46 -33.48 11.46
C ARG A 794 23.84 -32.06 11.08
N VAL A 795 25.13 -31.88 10.80
CA VAL A 795 25.73 -30.56 10.49
C VAL A 795 26.61 -30.60 9.24
N ASP A 796 26.70 -31.72 8.53
CA ASP A 796 27.53 -31.83 7.32
C ASP A 796 27.02 -30.97 6.17
N HIS A 797 25.73 -30.63 6.14
CA HIS A 797 25.21 -29.65 5.19
C HIS A 797 25.83 -28.26 5.36
N LEU A 798 26.33 -27.90 6.55
CA LEU A 798 27.10 -26.66 6.76
C LEU A 798 28.48 -26.77 6.12
N ALA A 799 29.06 -27.98 6.10
CA ALA A 799 30.40 -28.22 5.56
C ALA A 799 30.44 -28.37 4.03
N LYS A 800 29.28 -28.61 3.40
CA LYS A 800 29.12 -28.84 1.96
C LYS A 800 29.15 -27.55 1.12
N ILE A 801 28.95 -26.38 1.72
CA ILE A 801 28.76 -25.12 1.01
C ILE A 801 29.41 -23.96 1.75
N LYS A 802 30.01 -23.01 1.02
CA LYS A 802 30.50 -21.74 1.55
C LYS A 802 29.39 -20.67 1.51
N GLN A 803 29.56 -19.56 2.23
CA GLN A 803 28.55 -18.49 2.22
C GLN A 803 28.37 -17.85 0.83
N ASP A 804 29.42 -17.79 0.00
CA ASP A 804 29.38 -17.32 -1.39
C ASP A 804 28.64 -18.26 -2.37
N GLY A 805 27.99 -19.32 -1.86
CA GLY A 805 27.22 -20.28 -2.66
C GLY A 805 28.05 -21.40 -3.30
N GLN A 806 29.38 -21.34 -3.22
CA GLN A 806 30.23 -22.38 -3.80
C GLN A 806 30.13 -23.69 -3.02
N SER A 807 29.95 -24.79 -3.75
CA SER A 807 30.03 -26.13 -3.18
C SER A 807 31.48 -26.51 -2.86
N VAL A 808 31.67 -27.31 -1.82
CA VAL A 808 32.98 -27.83 -1.42
C VAL A 808 33.21 -29.20 -2.05
N SER A 809 34.33 -29.38 -2.75
CA SER A 809 34.67 -30.64 -3.43
C SER A 809 35.11 -31.76 -2.47
N SER A 810 35.90 -31.44 -1.44
CA SER A 810 36.34 -32.38 -0.41
C SER A 810 35.77 -31.99 0.96
N VAL A 811 34.53 -32.40 1.22
CA VAL A 811 33.78 -32.04 2.42
C VAL A 811 34.43 -32.63 3.68
N LYS A 812 34.80 -31.77 4.63
CA LYS A 812 35.21 -32.16 5.98
C LYS A 812 34.18 -31.64 6.98
N ALA A 813 33.30 -32.52 7.42
CA ALA A 813 32.21 -32.19 8.34
C ALA A 813 32.53 -32.68 9.76
N PRO A 814 32.23 -31.88 10.80
CA PRO A 814 32.29 -32.36 12.17
C PRO A 814 31.15 -33.33 12.48
N THR A 815 31.39 -34.26 13.40
CA THR A 815 30.36 -35.14 13.96
C THR A 815 29.55 -34.42 15.04
N GLN A 816 30.18 -33.58 15.85
CA GLN A 816 29.54 -32.82 16.93
C GLN A 816 30.10 -31.39 17.01
N VAL A 817 29.23 -30.42 17.31
CA VAL A 817 29.55 -28.99 17.48
C VAL A 817 29.08 -28.54 18.86
N TYR A 818 29.91 -27.78 19.56
CA TYR A 818 29.65 -27.26 20.90
C TYR A 818 29.70 -25.75 20.86
N PHE A 819 28.64 -25.10 21.31
CA PHE A 819 28.56 -23.67 21.55
C PHE A 819 28.88 -23.42 23.01
N VAL A 820 30.09 -22.98 23.29
CA VAL A 820 30.61 -22.78 24.65
C VAL A 820 30.51 -21.30 25.01
N PRO A 821 29.64 -20.91 25.96
CA PRO A 821 29.51 -19.50 26.34
C PRO A 821 30.85 -18.92 26.76
N ARG A 822 31.20 -17.74 26.25
CA ARG A 822 32.45 -17.10 26.64
C ARG A 822 32.38 -16.56 28.06
N ALA A 823 33.54 -16.34 28.67
CA ALA A 823 33.65 -15.88 30.04
C ALA A 823 32.90 -14.57 30.28
N GLU A 824 32.86 -13.67 29.28
CA GLU A 824 32.24 -12.35 29.37
C GLU A 824 30.71 -12.42 29.56
N VAL A 825 30.05 -13.43 29.00
CA VAL A 825 28.59 -13.61 29.13
C VAL A 825 28.22 -14.63 30.20
N ARG A 826 29.12 -15.56 30.53
CA ARG A 826 28.86 -16.66 31.46
C ARG A 826 28.58 -16.21 32.89
N SER A 827 29.15 -15.09 33.34
CA SER A 827 28.93 -14.54 34.68
C SER A 827 28.06 -13.28 34.68
N LEU A 828 27.50 -12.90 33.54
CA LEU A 828 26.80 -11.63 33.39
C LEU A 828 25.41 -11.63 34.03
N PHE A 829 24.76 -12.80 34.06
CA PHE A 829 23.35 -12.93 34.37
C PHE A 829 23.07 -13.70 35.65
N SER A 830 21.94 -13.35 36.27
CA SER A 830 21.51 -13.92 37.55
C SER A 830 21.22 -15.41 37.40
N THR A 831 21.54 -16.18 38.42
CA THR A 831 21.12 -17.58 38.50
C THR A 831 19.72 -17.73 39.11
N ALA A 832 19.18 -16.69 39.75
CA ALA A 832 17.87 -16.71 40.40
C ALA A 832 16.72 -16.62 39.37
N ALA A 833 15.51 -17.05 39.73
CA ALA A 833 14.37 -17.05 38.81
C ALA A 833 14.03 -15.64 38.28
N HIS A 834 14.02 -15.50 36.96
CA HIS A 834 13.64 -14.28 36.22
C HIS A 834 13.35 -14.64 34.75
N ASP A 835 12.85 -13.68 33.99
CA ASP A 835 12.69 -13.83 32.54
C ASP A 835 14.00 -13.53 31.82
N PHE A 836 14.63 -14.59 31.29
CA PHE A 836 15.93 -14.54 30.60
C PHE A 836 15.95 -13.57 29.41
N ARG A 837 14.78 -13.22 28.84
CA ARG A 837 14.71 -12.30 27.70
C ARG A 837 15.14 -10.90 28.08
N ASN A 838 14.81 -10.47 29.31
CA ASN A 838 15.22 -9.18 29.85
C ASN A 838 16.75 -9.07 29.92
N ASP A 839 17.43 -10.17 30.21
CA ASP A 839 18.89 -10.25 30.23
C ASP A 839 19.45 -10.18 28.81
N LEU A 840 18.93 -11.00 27.89
CA LEU A 840 19.47 -11.11 26.53
C LEU A 840 19.33 -9.82 25.71
N VAL A 841 18.25 -9.05 25.87
CA VAL A 841 18.05 -7.78 25.12
C VAL A 841 19.04 -6.68 25.55
N THR A 842 19.75 -6.84 26.67
CA THR A 842 20.80 -5.89 27.08
C THR A 842 22.11 -6.05 26.29
N LEU A 843 22.26 -7.15 25.54
CA LEU A 843 23.47 -7.43 24.77
C LEU A 843 23.48 -6.66 23.45
N ASN A 844 24.59 -5.98 23.19
CA ASN A 844 24.75 -5.11 22.04
C ASN A 844 25.49 -5.79 20.87
N ALA A 845 25.36 -5.21 19.68
CA ALA A 845 26.17 -5.60 18.52
C ALA A 845 27.67 -5.56 18.86
N GLY A 846 28.44 -6.53 18.35
CA GLY A 846 29.85 -6.73 18.68
C GLY A 846 30.09 -7.69 19.87
N THR A 847 29.07 -8.05 20.63
CA THR A 847 29.23 -9.04 21.72
C THR A 847 29.48 -10.43 21.15
N THR A 848 30.60 -11.05 21.53
CA THR A 848 30.90 -12.46 21.19
C THR A 848 30.30 -13.38 22.24
N LEU A 849 29.33 -14.20 21.84
CA LEU A 849 28.54 -15.03 22.76
C LEU A 849 29.18 -16.39 23.04
N TYR A 850 29.66 -17.05 21.98
CA TYR A 850 30.12 -18.43 22.06
C TYR A 850 31.47 -18.61 21.37
N ASP A 851 32.37 -19.33 22.03
CA ASP A 851 33.40 -20.09 21.35
C ASP A 851 32.78 -21.37 20.79
N VAL A 852 32.99 -21.64 19.50
CA VAL A 852 32.47 -22.83 18.84
C VAL A 852 33.58 -23.87 18.76
N TYR A 853 33.34 -25.04 19.32
CA TYR A 853 34.24 -26.20 19.23
C TYR A 853 33.61 -27.30 18.39
N ALA A 854 34.41 -28.12 17.72
CA ALA A 854 33.89 -29.26 16.98
C ALA A 854 34.86 -30.46 16.95
N THR A 855 34.31 -31.66 16.83
CA THR A 855 35.07 -32.92 16.75
C THR A 855 34.67 -33.74 15.53
N SER A 856 35.58 -34.60 15.07
CA SER A 856 35.33 -35.63 14.05
C SER A 856 35.16 -37.02 14.66
N MET A 857 35.25 -37.14 15.99
CA MET A 857 35.18 -38.42 16.69
C MET A 857 33.79 -39.04 16.53
N GLU A 858 33.74 -40.33 16.22
CA GLU A 858 32.50 -41.06 16.01
C GLU A 858 31.62 -41.09 17.27
N VAL A 859 30.30 -41.01 17.06
CA VAL A 859 29.31 -41.09 18.13
C VAL A 859 29.09 -42.56 18.53
N LYS A 860 29.76 -42.98 19.60
CA LYS A 860 29.57 -44.29 20.24
C LYS A 860 28.47 -44.24 21.31
N THR A 861 27.69 -45.32 21.38
CA THR A 861 26.66 -45.56 22.40
C THR A 861 26.88 -46.90 23.10
N SER A 862 26.37 -47.01 24.32
CA SER A 862 26.42 -48.18 25.20
C SER A 862 25.11 -48.24 26.00
N ILE A 863 24.69 -49.43 26.39
CA ILE A 863 23.59 -49.59 27.36
C ILE A 863 24.01 -49.24 28.79
N ILE A 864 25.33 -49.14 29.05
CA ILE A 864 25.90 -48.83 30.36
C ILE A 864 26.06 -47.30 30.48
N PRO A 865 25.33 -46.61 31.40
CA PRO A 865 25.35 -45.16 31.51
C PRO A 865 26.74 -44.55 31.76
N SER A 866 27.57 -45.19 32.59
CA SER A 866 28.95 -44.74 32.85
C SER A 866 29.83 -44.79 31.60
N THR A 867 29.61 -45.80 30.73
CA THR A 867 30.34 -45.94 29.47
C THR A 867 29.91 -44.89 28.47
N ASN A 868 28.61 -44.59 28.37
CA ASN A 868 28.10 -43.47 27.56
C ASN A 868 28.70 -42.13 27.98
N ARG A 869 28.75 -41.86 29.29
CA ARG A 869 29.37 -40.64 29.83
C ARG A 869 30.86 -40.57 29.46
N SER A 870 31.59 -41.68 29.56
CA SER A 870 32.99 -41.77 29.15
C SER A 870 33.16 -41.47 27.65
N TYR A 871 32.34 -42.07 26.78
CA TYR A 871 32.37 -41.78 25.33
C TYR A 871 32.05 -40.32 25.02
N ALA A 872 31.06 -39.73 25.69
CA ALA A 872 30.73 -38.32 25.54
C ALA A 872 31.89 -37.42 25.99
N GLN A 873 32.55 -37.73 27.11
CA GLN A 873 33.69 -36.99 27.62
C GLN A 873 34.90 -37.09 26.67
N GLN A 874 35.21 -38.28 26.16
CA GLN A 874 36.27 -38.46 25.15
C GLN A 874 36.00 -37.63 23.89
N ARG A 875 34.76 -37.64 23.39
CA ARG A 875 34.36 -36.79 22.25
C ARG A 875 34.56 -35.32 22.57
N ARG A 876 34.09 -34.84 23.72
CA ARG A 876 34.24 -33.44 24.12
C ARG A 876 35.71 -33.02 24.27
N SER A 877 36.55 -33.89 24.83
CA SER A 877 38.00 -33.66 24.97
C SER A 877 38.74 -33.63 23.63
N SER A 878 38.22 -34.32 22.60
CA SER A 878 38.78 -34.28 21.24
C SER A 878 38.35 -33.06 20.41
N ALA A 879 37.42 -32.25 20.90
CA ALA A 879 36.90 -31.11 20.17
C ALA A 879 37.91 -29.95 20.13
N VAL A 880 38.11 -29.38 18.95
CA VAL A 880 38.99 -28.23 18.73
C VAL A 880 38.16 -26.97 18.52
N LYS A 881 38.66 -25.79 18.93
CA LYS A 881 38.00 -24.51 18.65
C LYS A 881 38.02 -24.30 17.13
N VAL A 882 36.86 -23.97 16.56
CA VAL A 882 36.67 -23.76 15.11
C VAL A 882 36.29 -22.33 14.77
N GLY A 883 35.76 -21.58 15.72
CA GLY A 883 35.39 -20.18 15.52
C GLY A 883 34.68 -19.57 16.72
N GLU A 884 34.09 -18.41 16.48
CA GLU A 884 33.37 -17.59 17.44
C GLU A 884 32.05 -17.10 16.82
N LEU A 885 30.99 -17.03 17.61
CA LEU A 885 29.69 -16.48 17.20
C LEU A 885 29.50 -15.09 17.81
N GLU A 886 29.48 -14.06 16.97
CA GLU A 886 29.41 -12.65 17.36
C GLU A 886 28.10 -12.01 16.89
N LEU A 887 27.50 -11.20 17.77
CA LEU A 887 26.33 -10.38 17.44
C LEU A 887 26.67 -9.28 16.44
N THR A 888 25.81 -9.09 15.44
CA THR A 888 25.84 -7.94 14.52
C THR A 888 24.60 -7.05 14.64
N SER A 889 23.70 -7.38 15.57
CA SER A 889 22.64 -6.51 16.10
C SER A 889 22.42 -6.82 17.59
N PRO A 890 21.75 -5.94 18.35
CA PRO A 890 21.15 -6.32 19.62
C PRO A 890 20.13 -7.46 19.45
N PHE A 891 19.80 -8.14 20.56
CA PHE A 891 18.67 -9.05 20.60
C PHE A 891 17.34 -8.30 20.65
N ILE A 892 16.33 -8.85 19.97
CA ILE A 892 14.93 -8.42 20.10
C ILE A 892 14.04 -9.61 20.43
N ALA A 893 12.99 -9.39 21.21
CA ALA A 893 11.90 -10.34 21.37
C ALA A 893 10.85 -10.07 20.30
N SER A 894 10.54 -11.06 19.48
CA SER A 894 9.69 -10.89 18.30
C SER A 894 8.88 -12.15 18.01
N SER A 895 7.61 -11.99 17.62
CA SER A 895 6.77 -13.12 17.23
C SER A 895 7.25 -13.77 15.92
N PHE A 896 8.09 -13.08 15.13
CA PHE A 896 8.79 -13.66 13.99
C PHE A 896 9.65 -14.86 14.36
N GLY A 897 10.24 -14.87 15.56
CA GLY A 897 11.01 -16.00 16.06
C GLY A 897 10.17 -17.27 16.19
N ASP A 898 8.86 -17.11 16.36
CA ASP A 898 7.93 -18.21 16.58
C ASP A 898 7.26 -18.67 15.29
N ASN A 899 6.74 -17.71 14.54
CA ASN A 899 5.85 -17.97 13.41
C ASN A 899 6.41 -17.47 12.08
N GLY A 900 7.65 -16.97 12.05
CA GLY A 900 8.23 -16.30 10.89
C GLY A 900 9.50 -16.95 10.35
N VAL A 901 10.48 -17.29 11.18
CA VAL A 901 11.73 -17.94 10.74
C VAL A 901 11.68 -19.46 10.90
N PHE A 902 12.10 -20.18 9.87
CA PHE A 902 12.09 -21.63 9.85
C PHE A 902 13.49 -22.24 9.97
N PHE A 903 13.68 -23.08 10.99
CA PHE A 903 14.88 -23.90 11.17
C PHE A 903 14.55 -25.36 10.89
N LYS A 904 15.22 -25.97 9.92
CA LYS A 904 15.09 -27.40 9.59
C LYS A 904 15.85 -28.25 10.61
N HIS A 905 15.33 -29.42 10.95
CA HIS A 905 16.04 -30.43 11.71
C HIS A 905 16.63 -31.46 10.75
N GLN A 906 17.95 -31.43 10.56
CA GLN A 906 18.64 -32.35 9.67
C GLN A 906 18.84 -33.67 10.37
N ARG A 907 18.18 -34.70 9.86
CA ARG A 907 18.11 -35.99 10.51
C ARG A 907 19.34 -36.84 10.18
N SER A 908 19.54 -37.86 10.99
CA SER A 908 20.61 -38.84 10.76
C SER A 908 20.42 -39.59 9.44
N GLU A 909 19.18 -39.75 8.99
CA GLU A 909 18.76 -40.49 7.79
C GLU A 909 18.97 -39.70 6.49
N ASP A 910 19.12 -38.38 6.55
CA ASP A 910 19.23 -37.53 5.35
C ASP A 910 20.64 -37.60 4.72
N LYS A 911 21.34 -38.75 4.81
CA LYS A 911 22.80 -38.87 4.60
C LYS A 911 23.26 -38.84 3.17
#